data_AF-A0A058Z110-F1
#
_entry.id   AF-A0A058Z110-F1
#
_cell.length_a   1.000
_cell.length_b   1.000
_cell.length_c   1.000
_cell.angle_alpha   90.00
_cell.angle_beta   90.00
_cell.angle_gamma   90.00
#
_symmetry.space_group_name_H-M   'P 1'
#
loop_
_entity.id
_entity.type
_entity.pdbx_description
1 polymer ?
#
loop_
_entity_poly.entity_id
_entity_poly.type
_entity_poly.pdbx_seq_one_letter_code
_entity_poly.pdbx_strand_id
1 'polypeptide(L)'
;MATTHDIPALLSGALANPPADIKVRPELVRDMDQLIVDYLVHVLSHIEDLSEAELVDTISPFVEDLLHDRSAKVIMLEKAVEFEKDIAARLRKELNLKDDVYNNPLIDRSKSGAAESEEQIRARAKLEKRQEKADRRTIQRERTSAKSRADLLAQLTKAPVLIHKKGQFSDLLSSSGSTDVQLNNVHLDINGIVMLEDATINIVSGRRYGLIGRNGVGKTTFLKHLAAKAFPRMPEHVQIVHIEQEAPSSQMSVLQTILGTDIERESLLAEERELLAESEKHDAMNAQRQAEGLPPITTSQMDDIGTRLEQVYVRLGEIDADSAVARASEILNGLGFSNEDMLRPTSSFSGGWRMRISLAMALFISPDLLLLDEPTNHLDLHAVIWLEEYLRNWTKSLIIVSHSRDFLDTVVTDILHFQNKKLTRYRGNYTTFEHTLAIEQQVQERENASIEMKRKHMQSFVDRFRYKASLASMAQSRLKALDKMKTVSELYADPEVQFRFPDPPPVDSAQIQLTGVTFHYPGTDRILFSDVDLTISPTSRIGLVGPNGAGKSTLMKIIYGALEPTSGVALISNKLRVARFTQHHSDLLNLRLSPLELFRQAFPSDPVQQIRSHLGSFGITGKLALQPISSLFVISHDQYMVSAVCDELLSLEDGNLTSFHGDFNDYKRYIRNKGRR
;
A
#
# COMPACT_ATOMS: atom_id res chain seq x y z
N MET A 1 47.09 -18.07 -0.57
CA MET A 1 45.85 -17.56 0.04
C MET A 1 45.14 -16.77 -1.04
N ALA A 2 44.04 -17.33 -1.54
CA ALA A 2 43.26 -16.74 -2.62
C ALA A 2 42.16 -15.84 -2.03
N THR A 3 41.86 -14.72 -2.67
CA THR A 3 40.76 -13.85 -2.23
C THR A 3 39.43 -14.37 -2.76
N THR A 4 38.30 -13.98 -2.16
CA THR A 4 36.94 -14.42 -2.53
C THR A 4 36.58 -14.22 -4.00
N HIS A 5 37.30 -13.36 -4.73
CA HIS A 5 37.17 -13.15 -6.18
C HIS A 5 37.83 -14.23 -7.05
N ASP A 6 38.77 -15.01 -6.52
CA ASP A 6 39.53 -16.02 -7.28
C ASP A 6 38.85 -17.41 -7.26
N ILE A 7 37.90 -17.62 -6.35
CA ILE A 7 37.21 -18.89 -6.10
C ILE A 7 36.45 -19.43 -7.32
N PRO A 8 35.73 -18.62 -8.14
CA PRO A 8 35.07 -19.11 -9.35
C PRO A 8 36.05 -19.59 -10.42
N ALA A 9 37.20 -18.92 -10.55
CA ALA A 9 38.25 -19.30 -11.50
C ALA A 9 38.99 -20.57 -11.06
N LEU A 10 39.19 -20.74 -9.75
CA LEU A 10 39.75 -21.94 -9.13
C LEU A 10 38.85 -23.17 -9.31
N LEU A 11 37.55 -23.03 -9.05
CA LEU A 11 36.55 -24.07 -9.31
C LEU A 11 36.49 -24.42 -10.81
N SER A 12 36.47 -23.41 -11.68
CA SER A 12 36.48 -23.63 -13.12
C SER A 12 37.78 -24.31 -13.62
N GLY A 13 38.92 -24.04 -12.99
CA GLY A 13 40.21 -24.64 -13.33
C GLY A 13 40.34 -26.10 -12.85
N ALA A 14 39.95 -26.37 -11.61
CA ALA A 14 39.95 -27.71 -11.02
C ALA A 14 38.98 -28.67 -11.72
N LEU A 15 37.86 -28.15 -12.24
CA LEU A 15 36.87 -28.92 -13.00
C LEU A 15 37.30 -29.15 -14.46
N ALA A 16 38.19 -28.31 -15.02
CA ALA A 16 38.66 -28.43 -16.40
C ALA A 16 39.80 -29.45 -16.57
N ASN A 17 40.63 -29.66 -15.53
CA ASN A 17 41.70 -30.67 -15.51
C ASN A 17 41.80 -31.28 -14.09
N PRO A 18 40.98 -32.28 -13.76
CA PRO A 18 41.01 -32.89 -12.44
C PRO A 18 42.36 -33.60 -12.21
N PRO A 19 42.93 -33.53 -10.99
CA PRO A 19 44.07 -34.36 -10.58
C PRO A 19 43.76 -35.85 -10.84
N ALA A 20 44.81 -36.64 -11.12
CA ALA A 20 44.70 -38.03 -11.60
C ALA A 20 43.90 -38.99 -10.71
N ASP A 21 43.55 -38.54 -9.50
CA ASP A 21 42.93 -39.31 -8.43
C ASP A 21 41.41 -39.09 -8.36
N ILE A 22 40.87 -38.12 -9.13
CA ILE A 22 39.45 -37.74 -9.14
C ILE A 22 38.76 -38.30 -10.40
N LYS A 23 37.81 -39.22 -10.21
CA LYS A 23 37.07 -39.93 -11.28
C LYS A 23 35.81 -39.19 -11.76
N VAL A 24 35.86 -37.87 -11.93
CA VAL A 24 34.71 -37.12 -12.46
C VAL A 24 34.86 -36.99 -13.98
N ARG A 25 33.87 -37.45 -14.75
CA ARG A 25 33.88 -37.34 -16.22
C ARG A 25 33.64 -35.88 -16.63
N PRO A 26 34.55 -35.24 -17.39
CA PRO A 26 34.47 -33.81 -17.74
C PRO A 26 33.21 -33.38 -18.50
N GLU A 27 32.56 -34.33 -19.17
CA GLU A 27 31.37 -34.10 -20.00
C GLU A 27 30.09 -33.82 -19.19
N LEU A 28 30.03 -34.22 -17.91
CA LEU A 28 28.84 -34.10 -17.05
C LEU A 28 28.70 -32.75 -16.32
N VAL A 29 29.74 -31.91 -16.29
CA VAL A 29 29.77 -30.64 -15.56
C VAL A 29 29.27 -29.46 -16.41
N ARG A 30 29.15 -29.64 -17.73
CA ARG A 30 28.70 -28.58 -18.66
C ARG A 30 27.24 -28.15 -18.47
N ASP A 31 26.42 -28.95 -17.79
CA ASP A 31 24.98 -28.73 -17.62
C ASP A 31 24.57 -28.26 -16.19
N MET A 32 25.53 -27.87 -15.33
CA MET A 32 25.20 -27.31 -14.01
C MET A 32 24.67 -25.88 -14.12
N ASP A 33 23.47 -25.63 -13.56
CA ASP A 33 22.81 -24.32 -13.53
C ASP A 33 23.70 -23.28 -12.80
N GLN A 34 23.87 -22.10 -13.42
CA GLN A 34 24.72 -21.00 -12.93
C GLN A 34 24.37 -20.57 -11.50
N LEU A 35 23.09 -20.69 -11.12
CA LEU A 35 22.58 -20.41 -9.77
C LEU A 35 23.20 -21.29 -8.67
N ILE A 36 23.54 -22.54 -8.98
CA ILE A 36 24.16 -23.49 -8.02
C ILE A 36 25.63 -23.13 -7.84
N VAL A 37 26.29 -22.73 -8.93
CA VAL A 37 27.67 -22.23 -8.90
C VAL A 37 27.75 -20.95 -8.08
N ASP A 38 26.84 -20.01 -8.30
CA ASP A 38 26.77 -18.75 -7.55
C ASP A 38 26.48 -18.97 -6.06
N TYR A 39 25.66 -19.97 -5.72
CA TYR A 39 25.36 -20.34 -4.34
C TYR A 39 26.57 -20.94 -3.61
N LEU A 40 27.28 -21.88 -4.24
CA LEU A 40 28.50 -22.49 -3.66
C LEU A 40 29.60 -21.44 -3.47
N VAL A 41 29.76 -20.53 -4.45
CA VAL A 41 30.68 -19.39 -4.34
C VAL A 41 30.28 -18.46 -3.18
N HIS A 42 28.98 -18.20 -2.99
CA HIS A 42 28.49 -17.37 -1.89
C HIS A 42 28.79 -17.99 -0.51
N VAL A 43 28.52 -19.28 -0.33
CA VAL A 43 28.79 -19.99 0.94
C VAL A 43 30.29 -20.02 1.25
N LEU A 44 31.13 -20.31 0.25
CA LEU A 44 32.58 -20.39 0.43
C LEU A 44 33.23 -19.01 0.60
N SER A 45 32.59 -17.93 0.11
CA SER A 45 33.10 -16.57 0.26
C SER A 45 33.04 -16.03 1.69
N HIS A 46 32.33 -16.71 2.60
CA HIS A 46 32.25 -16.36 4.02
C HIS A 46 33.32 -17.04 4.89
N ILE A 47 34.24 -17.80 4.30
CA ILE A 47 35.31 -18.50 5.00
C ILE A 47 36.66 -17.92 4.57
N GLU A 48 37.39 -17.30 5.49
CA GLU A 48 38.75 -16.79 5.24
C GLU A 48 39.79 -17.91 5.43
N ASP A 49 40.83 -17.91 4.59
CA ASP A 49 42.03 -18.77 4.67
C ASP A 49 41.87 -20.29 4.41
N LEU A 50 41.19 -20.70 3.33
CA LEU A 50 41.25 -22.08 2.82
C LEU A 50 42.31 -22.26 1.72
N SER A 51 43.05 -23.37 1.77
CA SER A 51 43.95 -23.76 0.66
C SER A 51 43.18 -24.46 -0.47
N GLU A 52 43.71 -24.40 -1.69
CA GLU A 52 43.06 -24.95 -2.89
C GLU A 52 42.82 -26.48 -2.79
N ALA A 53 43.73 -27.20 -2.12
CA ALA A 53 43.60 -28.64 -1.88
C ALA A 53 42.46 -28.97 -0.89
N GLU A 54 42.33 -28.19 0.20
CA GLU A 54 41.26 -28.37 1.19
C GLU A 54 39.88 -28.04 0.61
N LEU A 55 39.81 -27.03 -0.27
CA LEU A 55 38.56 -26.65 -0.93
C LEU A 55 38.06 -27.74 -1.88
N VAL A 56 38.97 -28.39 -2.63
CA VAL A 56 38.64 -29.49 -3.56
C VAL A 56 38.24 -30.77 -2.81
N ASP A 57 38.93 -31.12 -1.71
CA ASP A 57 38.56 -32.29 -0.88
C ASP A 57 37.21 -32.11 -0.19
N THR A 58 36.88 -30.88 0.21
CA THR A 58 35.61 -30.59 0.88
C THR A 58 34.43 -30.64 -0.09
N ILE A 59 34.62 -30.26 -1.36
CA ILE A 59 33.54 -30.11 -2.34
C ILE A 59 33.36 -31.37 -3.21
N SER A 60 34.43 -32.12 -3.49
CA SER A 60 34.37 -33.29 -4.41
C SER A 60 33.33 -34.36 -4.05
N PRO A 61 33.19 -34.80 -2.78
CA PRO A 61 32.21 -35.83 -2.42
C PRO A 61 30.76 -35.40 -2.69
N PHE A 62 30.49 -34.10 -2.59
CA PHE A 62 29.15 -33.53 -2.75
C PHE A 62 28.76 -33.38 -4.22
N VAL A 63 29.72 -33.00 -5.08
CA VAL A 63 29.51 -32.94 -6.53
C VAL A 63 29.27 -34.35 -7.09
N GLU A 64 29.94 -35.38 -6.58
CA GLU A 64 29.68 -36.78 -6.97
C GLU A 64 28.27 -37.26 -6.57
N ASP A 65 27.78 -36.88 -5.39
CA ASP A 65 26.44 -37.20 -4.89
C ASP A 65 25.34 -36.46 -5.68
N LEU A 66 25.61 -35.23 -6.10
CA LEU A 66 24.68 -34.41 -6.90
C LEU A 66 24.49 -34.96 -8.32
N LEU A 67 25.51 -35.62 -8.88
CA LEU A 67 25.51 -36.15 -10.25
C LEU A 67 24.81 -37.52 -10.38
N HIS A 68 24.56 -38.24 -9.28
CA HIS A 68 23.99 -39.59 -9.31
C HIS A 68 22.45 -39.65 -9.31
N ASP A 69 21.74 -38.56 -8.96
CA ASP A 69 20.27 -38.55 -8.85
C ASP A 69 19.61 -37.62 -9.88
N ARG A 70 19.07 -38.22 -10.96
CA ARG A 70 18.44 -37.51 -12.09
C ARG A 70 17.07 -36.88 -11.77
N SER A 71 16.62 -36.91 -10.52
CA SER A 71 15.35 -36.30 -10.06
C SER A 71 15.50 -34.84 -9.59
N ALA A 72 16.70 -34.27 -9.68
CA ALA A 72 17.10 -33.09 -8.93
C ALA A 72 16.85 -31.75 -9.67
N LYS A 73 15.60 -31.26 -9.64
CA LYS A 73 15.35 -29.79 -9.74
C LYS A 73 14.61 -29.22 -8.53
N VAL A 74 13.78 -30.03 -7.85
CA VAL A 74 13.03 -29.59 -6.67
C VAL A 74 13.79 -29.88 -5.36
N ILE A 75 14.56 -30.97 -5.30
CA ILE A 75 15.39 -31.34 -4.13
C ILE A 75 16.60 -30.39 -3.96
N MET A 76 17.02 -29.70 -5.03
CA MET A 76 18.20 -28.82 -5.04
C MET A 76 18.07 -27.60 -4.12
N LEU A 77 16.86 -27.06 -3.92
CA LEU A 77 16.64 -25.92 -3.02
C LEU A 77 16.51 -26.33 -1.55
N GLU A 78 15.92 -27.48 -1.26
CA GLU A 78 15.80 -27.99 0.12
C GLU A 78 17.15 -28.48 0.66
N LYS A 79 17.95 -29.19 -0.16
CA LYS A 79 19.29 -29.62 0.25
C LYS A 79 20.28 -28.46 0.38
N ALA A 80 20.16 -27.39 -0.42
CA ALA A 80 21.04 -26.21 -0.30
C ALA A 80 20.96 -25.54 1.09
N VAL A 81 19.77 -25.52 1.69
CA VAL A 81 19.53 -24.93 3.03
C VAL A 81 19.98 -25.88 4.16
N GLU A 82 19.89 -27.19 3.98
CA GLU A 82 20.50 -28.17 4.90
C GLU A 82 22.04 -28.16 4.81
N PHE A 83 22.57 -27.93 3.61
CA PHE A 83 24.00 -27.90 3.28
C PHE A 83 24.74 -26.73 3.97
N GLU A 84 24.11 -25.56 4.08
CA GLU A 84 24.66 -24.41 4.84
C GLU A 84 24.90 -24.79 6.32
N LYS A 85 24.01 -25.60 6.90
CA LYS A 85 24.09 -26.01 8.30
C LYS A 85 25.13 -27.09 8.56
N ASP A 86 25.26 -28.06 7.65
CA ASP A 86 26.16 -29.21 7.85
C ASP A 86 27.64 -28.86 7.60
N ILE A 87 27.91 -28.00 6.60
CA ILE A 87 29.26 -27.45 6.37
C ILE A 87 29.68 -26.51 7.50
N ALA A 88 28.79 -25.61 7.94
CA ALA A 88 29.06 -24.76 9.10
C ALA A 88 29.32 -25.61 10.37
N ALA A 89 28.61 -26.72 10.55
CA ALA A 89 28.81 -27.62 11.69
C ALA A 89 30.13 -28.41 11.63
N ARG A 90 30.55 -28.88 10.44
CA ARG A 90 31.83 -29.59 10.25
C ARG A 90 33.04 -28.67 10.39
N LEU A 91 33.00 -27.47 9.76
CA LEU A 91 34.06 -26.46 9.89
C LEU A 91 34.22 -25.95 11.33
N ARG A 92 33.12 -25.77 12.08
CA ARG A 92 33.15 -25.41 13.52
C ARG A 92 33.86 -26.45 14.36
N LYS A 93 33.74 -27.74 14.00
CA LYS A 93 34.33 -28.86 14.73
C LYS A 93 35.83 -29.03 14.44
N GLU A 94 36.26 -28.78 13.20
CA GLU A 94 37.69 -28.86 12.83
C GLU A 94 38.50 -27.61 13.22
N LEU A 95 37.89 -26.42 13.23
CA LEU A 95 38.59 -25.16 13.50
C LEU A 95 38.51 -24.69 14.97
N ASN A 96 37.75 -25.37 15.83
CA ASN A 96 37.71 -25.16 17.29
C ASN A 96 37.43 -23.70 17.74
N LEU A 97 36.57 -22.98 17.01
CA LEU A 97 36.20 -21.58 17.27
C LEU A 97 35.06 -21.50 18.32
N LYS A 98 35.19 -20.60 19.30
CA LYS A 98 34.16 -20.32 20.32
C LYS A 98 33.14 -19.28 19.84
N ASP A 99 31.88 -19.50 20.21
CA ASP A 99 30.72 -18.66 19.86
C ASP A 99 30.87 -17.23 20.39
N ASP A 100 30.93 -16.23 19.50
CA ASP A 100 30.71 -14.82 19.85
C ASP A 100 30.37 -14.00 18.59
N VAL A 101 29.10 -13.94 18.16
CA VAL A 101 28.48 -12.73 17.56
C VAL A 101 26.96 -12.77 17.83
N TYR A 102 26.42 -11.63 18.28
CA TYR A 102 25.03 -11.36 18.69
C TYR A 102 24.63 -11.79 20.11
N ASN A 103 25.25 -11.16 21.11
CA ASN A 103 24.52 -10.45 22.17
C ASN A 103 25.52 -9.70 23.06
N ASN A 104 25.41 -8.38 23.15
CA ASN A 104 25.79 -7.71 24.40
C ASN A 104 25.11 -6.35 24.56
N PRO A 105 24.30 -6.13 25.60
CA PRO A 105 24.22 -4.85 26.27
C PRO A 105 25.28 -4.76 27.37
N LEU A 106 26.01 -3.65 27.36
CA LEU A 106 27.02 -3.25 28.35
C LEU A 106 26.57 -3.44 29.80
N ILE A 107 27.29 -4.28 30.56
CA ILE A 107 27.51 -4.08 32.00
C ILE A 107 29.00 -4.32 32.28
N ASP A 108 29.68 -3.23 32.61
CA ASP A 108 31.03 -3.21 33.18
C ASP A 108 30.97 -3.74 34.63
N ARG A 109 31.73 -4.80 34.93
CA ARG A 109 32.22 -5.11 36.28
C ARG A 109 33.58 -5.80 36.23
N SER A 110 34.60 -5.02 36.53
CA SER A 110 35.89 -5.45 37.05
C SER A 110 35.77 -6.41 38.25
N LYS A 111 36.53 -7.51 38.19
CA LYS A 111 37.14 -8.32 39.28
C LYS A 111 36.42 -8.40 40.64
N SER A 112 35.96 -9.60 40.99
CA SER A 112 36.24 -10.22 42.30
C SER A 112 35.94 -11.73 42.25
N GLY A 113 36.93 -12.56 42.57
CA GLY A 113 36.77 -14.01 42.61
C GLY A 113 35.93 -14.47 43.79
N ALA A 114 34.97 -15.34 43.50
CA ALA A 114 34.43 -16.34 44.42
C ALA A 114 33.85 -17.46 43.54
N ALA A 115 34.26 -18.71 43.77
CA ALA A 115 33.75 -19.84 43.02
C ALA A 115 32.26 -20.03 43.31
N GLU A 116 31.40 -19.82 42.30
CA GLU A 116 29.96 -20.13 42.40
C GLU A 116 29.78 -21.64 42.57
N SER A 117 28.93 -22.04 43.53
CA SER A 117 28.66 -23.45 43.81
C SER A 117 27.76 -24.08 42.73
N GLU A 118 27.90 -25.39 42.50
CA GLU A 118 27.16 -26.15 41.48
C GLU A 118 25.63 -25.95 41.51
N GLU A 119 25.08 -25.60 42.67
CA GLU A 119 23.65 -25.37 42.85
C GLU A 119 23.15 -24.08 42.16
N GLN A 120 23.97 -23.02 42.15
CA GLN A 120 23.66 -21.76 41.46
C GLN A 120 23.72 -21.92 39.93
N ILE A 121 24.67 -22.73 39.45
CA ILE A 121 24.81 -23.09 38.03
C ILE A 121 23.57 -23.87 37.56
N ARG A 122 23.07 -24.83 38.35
CA ARG A 122 21.85 -25.59 38.03
C ARG A 122 20.60 -24.72 38.06
N ALA A 123 20.50 -23.76 38.98
CA ALA A 123 19.36 -22.84 39.04
C ALA A 123 19.30 -21.94 37.80
N ARG A 124 20.45 -21.41 37.36
CA ARG A 124 20.57 -20.55 36.17
C ARG A 124 20.24 -21.31 34.88
N ALA A 125 20.77 -22.51 34.71
CA ALA A 125 20.46 -23.38 33.56
C ALA A 125 18.96 -23.76 33.49
N LYS A 126 18.27 -23.86 34.64
CA LYS A 126 16.83 -24.14 34.70
C LYS A 126 15.99 -22.92 34.33
N LEU A 127 16.48 -21.71 34.60
CA LEU A 127 15.85 -20.44 34.24
C LEU A 127 15.99 -20.15 32.74
N GLU A 128 17.17 -20.43 32.19
CA GLU A 128 17.51 -20.28 30.77
C GLU A 128 16.69 -21.23 29.89
N LYS A 129 16.57 -22.51 30.29
CA LYS A 129 15.66 -23.47 29.64
C LYS A 129 14.18 -23.07 29.71
N ARG A 130 13.78 -22.33 30.74
CA ARG A 130 12.40 -21.79 30.85
C ARG A 130 12.19 -20.62 29.89
N GLN A 131 13.19 -19.75 29.71
CA GLN A 131 13.16 -18.66 28.73
C GLN A 131 13.16 -19.17 27.30
N GLU A 132 14.05 -20.10 26.92
CA GLU A 132 14.06 -20.70 25.58
C GLU A 132 12.73 -21.38 25.22
N LYS A 133 12.10 -22.04 26.21
CA LYS A 133 10.79 -22.70 26.01
C LYS A 133 9.66 -21.67 25.89
N ALA A 134 9.78 -20.51 26.52
CA ALA A 134 8.85 -19.40 26.32
C ALA A 134 9.03 -18.79 24.93
N ASP A 135 10.26 -18.52 24.51
CA ASP A 135 10.58 -17.92 23.20
C ASP A 135 10.16 -18.83 22.04
N ARG A 136 10.42 -20.14 22.13
CA ARG A 136 9.93 -21.11 21.13
C ARG A 136 8.40 -21.14 21.03
N ARG A 137 7.69 -21.01 22.16
CA ARG A 137 6.21 -20.95 22.16
C ARG A 137 5.71 -19.66 21.52
N THR A 138 6.40 -18.54 21.72
CA THR A 138 6.10 -17.25 21.08
C THR A 138 6.31 -17.33 19.57
N ILE A 139 7.45 -17.84 19.13
CA ILE A 139 7.78 -18.03 17.69
C ILE A 139 6.80 -18.98 17.01
N GLN A 140 6.39 -20.05 17.68
CA GLN A 140 5.43 -21.01 17.11
C GLN A 140 4.00 -20.43 17.01
N ARG A 141 3.60 -19.59 17.97
CA ARG A 141 2.35 -18.79 17.90
C ARG A 141 2.41 -17.72 16.81
N GLU A 142 3.55 -17.07 16.61
CA GLU A 142 3.77 -16.11 15.52
C GLU A 142 3.71 -16.77 14.14
N ARG A 143 4.28 -17.99 13.98
CA ARG A 143 4.19 -18.74 12.71
C ARG A 143 2.77 -19.21 12.38
N THR A 144 2.01 -19.66 13.37
CA THR A 144 0.61 -20.08 13.16
C THR A 144 -0.30 -18.88 12.87
N SER A 145 -0.08 -17.75 13.55
CA SER A 145 -0.79 -16.49 13.24
C SER A 145 -0.40 -15.90 11.89
N ALA A 146 0.87 -15.98 11.47
CA ALA A 146 1.32 -15.51 10.15
C ALA A 146 0.64 -16.28 9.00
N LYS A 147 0.47 -17.61 9.12
CA LYS A 147 -0.24 -18.42 8.13
C LYS A 147 -1.74 -18.05 8.06
N SER A 148 -2.38 -17.89 9.22
CA SER A 148 -3.78 -17.41 9.30
C SER A 148 -3.95 -15.98 8.76
N ARG A 149 -2.93 -15.10 8.91
CA ARG A 149 -2.94 -13.72 8.38
C ARG A 149 -2.80 -13.67 6.86
N ALA A 150 -2.00 -14.57 6.27
CA ALA A 150 -1.89 -14.70 4.82
C ALA A 150 -3.22 -15.15 4.18
N ASP A 151 -3.91 -16.09 4.82
CA ASP A 151 -5.26 -16.52 4.40
C ASP A 151 -6.29 -15.40 4.59
N LEU A 152 -6.17 -14.60 5.67
CA LEU A 152 -7.00 -13.42 5.91
C LEU A 152 -6.78 -12.36 4.82
N LEU A 153 -5.53 -12.04 4.47
CA LEU A 153 -5.17 -11.13 3.39
C LEU A 153 -5.81 -11.54 2.05
N ALA A 154 -5.82 -12.85 1.74
CA ALA A 154 -6.47 -13.35 0.53
C ALA A 154 -8.01 -13.20 0.56
N GLN A 155 -8.65 -13.32 1.73
CA GLN A 155 -10.10 -13.15 1.88
C GLN A 155 -10.54 -11.67 1.98
N LEU A 156 -9.72 -10.82 2.60
CA LEU A 156 -9.96 -9.40 2.86
C LEU A 156 -9.97 -8.56 1.56
N THR A 157 -9.32 -9.01 0.49
CA THR A 157 -9.37 -8.34 -0.83
C THR A 157 -10.76 -8.33 -1.49
N LYS A 158 -11.74 -9.05 -0.95
CA LYS A 158 -13.09 -9.21 -1.53
C LYS A 158 -14.17 -8.34 -0.89
N ALA A 159 -13.93 -7.69 0.26
CA ALA A 159 -14.92 -6.89 0.96
C ALA A 159 -14.61 -5.38 0.81
N PRO A 160 -15.60 -4.54 0.45
CA PRO A 160 -15.36 -3.14 0.09
C PRO A 160 -15.02 -2.26 1.31
N VAL A 161 -15.44 -2.70 2.50
CA VAL A 161 -15.14 -2.11 3.80
C VAL A 161 -14.66 -3.25 4.70
N LEU A 162 -13.41 -3.23 5.10
CA LEU A 162 -12.86 -4.23 6.03
C LEU A 162 -13.28 -3.89 7.45
N ILE A 163 -14.18 -4.68 8.03
CA ILE A 163 -14.60 -4.55 9.43
C ILE A 163 -14.02 -5.73 10.20
N HIS A 164 -13.00 -5.48 11.02
CA HIS A 164 -12.59 -6.44 12.03
C HIS A 164 -13.56 -6.36 13.21
N LYS A 165 -14.35 -7.43 13.43
CA LYS A 165 -15.24 -7.55 14.60
C LYS A 165 -14.44 -7.38 15.89
N LYS A 166 -14.99 -6.62 16.84
CA LYS A 166 -14.57 -6.69 18.25
C LYS A 166 -14.60 -8.16 18.68
N GLY A 167 -13.60 -8.59 19.45
CA GLY A 167 -13.56 -9.93 20.04
C GLY A 167 -14.85 -10.25 20.81
N GLN A 168 -15.07 -11.54 21.10
CA GLN A 168 -16.25 -12.00 21.84
C GLN A 168 -16.52 -11.13 23.08
N PHE A 169 -17.80 -10.86 23.34
CA PHE A 169 -18.28 -9.96 24.40
C PHE A 169 -17.69 -10.23 25.79
N SER A 170 -17.22 -11.45 26.06
CA SER A 170 -16.53 -11.82 27.31
C SER A 170 -15.18 -11.12 27.53
N ASP A 171 -14.50 -10.65 26.46
CA ASP A 171 -13.19 -9.98 26.54
C ASP A 171 -13.30 -8.45 26.69
N LEU A 172 -14.52 -7.88 26.58
CA LEU A 172 -14.75 -6.42 26.67
C LEU A 172 -14.63 -5.88 28.10
N LEU A 173 -14.89 -6.70 29.12
CA LEU A 173 -14.82 -6.29 30.53
C LEU A 173 -13.37 -6.25 31.07
N SER A 174 -12.38 -6.67 30.29
CA SER A 174 -10.97 -6.75 30.70
C SER A 174 -10.01 -5.86 29.91
N SER A 175 -10.45 -5.19 28.84
CA SER A 175 -9.57 -4.39 27.98
C SER A 175 -9.82 -2.88 28.09
N SER A 176 -9.42 -2.31 29.22
CA SER A 176 -8.96 -0.91 29.31
C SER A 176 -7.60 -0.72 28.60
N GLY A 177 -7.48 -1.29 27.40
CA GLY A 177 -6.27 -1.27 26.59
C GLY A 177 -6.21 -0.01 25.73
N SER A 178 -5.04 0.62 25.63
CA SER A 178 -4.82 1.72 24.69
C SER A 178 -5.17 1.30 23.26
N THR A 179 -5.76 2.22 22.48
CA THR A 179 -5.96 2.07 21.03
C THR A 179 -4.76 2.57 20.22
N ASP A 180 -3.65 2.90 20.89
CA ASP A 180 -2.38 3.21 20.24
C ASP A 180 -1.86 1.98 19.47
N VAL A 181 -1.30 2.21 18.29
CA VAL A 181 -0.64 1.19 17.48
C VAL A 181 0.85 1.52 17.42
N GLN A 182 1.66 0.66 18.03
CA GLN A 182 3.12 0.75 18.03
C GLN A 182 3.70 -0.46 17.33
N LEU A 183 4.34 -0.22 16.18
CA LEU A 183 5.00 -1.24 15.38
C LEU A 183 6.47 -0.91 15.28
N ASN A 184 7.32 -1.84 15.67
CA ASN A 184 8.77 -1.71 15.56
C ASN A 184 9.27 -2.71 14.52
N ASN A 185 10.33 -2.35 13.79
CA ASN A 185 10.96 -3.20 12.78
C ASN A 185 9.96 -3.68 11.70
N VAL A 186 9.13 -2.75 11.23
CA VAL A 186 8.19 -3.01 10.14
C VAL A 186 8.97 -3.15 8.84
N HIS A 187 8.92 -4.36 8.29
CA HIS A 187 9.45 -4.66 6.96
C HIS A 187 8.27 -4.95 6.02
N LEU A 188 8.26 -4.28 4.87
CA LEU A 188 7.24 -4.46 3.84
C LEU A 188 7.91 -4.79 2.53
N ASP A 189 7.73 -6.02 2.08
CA ASP A 189 8.21 -6.53 0.80
C ASP A 189 7.00 -7.05 0.01
N ILE A 190 6.88 -6.62 -1.26
CA ILE A 190 6.00 -7.28 -2.22
C ILE A 190 6.85 -7.79 -3.37
N ASN A 191 6.80 -9.10 -3.61
CA ASN A 191 7.40 -9.74 -4.79
C ASN A 191 8.89 -9.41 -4.97
N GLY A 192 9.65 -9.27 -3.88
CA GLY A 192 11.08 -8.95 -3.89
C GLY A 192 11.38 -7.45 -3.97
N ILE A 193 10.35 -6.60 -4.00
CA ILE A 193 10.50 -5.14 -3.94
C ILE A 193 10.27 -4.69 -2.50
N VAL A 194 11.37 -4.39 -1.82
CA VAL A 194 11.35 -3.81 -0.46
C VAL A 194 10.82 -2.38 -0.51
N MET A 195 9.63 -2.18 0.02
CA MET A 195 8.95 -0.89 0.15
C MET A 195 9.25 -0.21 1.49
N LEU A 196 9.27 -0.95 2.60
CA LEU A 196 9.69 -0.46 3.92
C LEU A 196 10.75 -1.38 4.52
N GLU A 197 11.77 -0.77 5.11
CA GLU A 197 12.90 -1.45 5.73
C GLU A 197 13.10 -0.92 7.15
N ASP A 198 12.94 -1.80 8.15
CA ASP A 198 13.09 -1.52 9.58
C ASP A 198 12.40 -0.23 10.06
N ALA A 199 11.17 0.01 9.58
CA ALA A 199 10.43 1.20 9.95
C ALA A 199 9.81 1.06 11.36
N THR A 200 9.82 2.15 12.12
CA THR A 200 9.10 2.26 13.40
C THR A 200 7.88 3.16 13.21
N ILE A 201 6.71 2.63 13.53
CA ILE A 201 5.42 3.26 13.27
C ILE A 201 4.69 3.42 14.59
N ASN A 202 4.42 4.67 14.96
CA ASN A 202 3.71 5.01 16.19
C ASN A 202 2.47 5.84 15.84
N ILE A 203 1.32 5.19 15.88
CA ILE A 203 0.00 5.79 15.70
C ILE A 203 -0.59 5.96 17.11
N VAL A 204 -0.74 7.20 17.52
CA VAL A 204 -1.31 7.57 18.81
C VAL A 204 -2.81 7.79 18.62
N SER A 205 -3.58 7.29 19.58
CA SER A 205 -5.03 7.39 19.58
C SER A 205 -5.52 8.84 19.46
N GLY A 206 -6.51 9.07 18.61
CA GLY A 206 -7.14 10.39 18.40
C GLY A 206 -6.31 11.37 17.56
N ARG A 207 -5.16 10.94 17.02
CA ARG A 207 -4.35 11.75 16.08
C ARG A 207 -4.80 11.51 14.64
N ARG A 208 -4.59 12.54 13.82
CA ARG A 208 -4.92 12.53 12.38
C ARG A 208 -3.63 12.66 11.59
N TYR A 209 -3.31 11.66 10.79
CA TYR A 209 -2.04 11.51 10.10
C TYR A 209 -2.22 11.71 8.59
N GLY A 210 -1.43 12.59 7.99
CA GLY A 210 -1.29 12.67 6.53
C GLY A 210 -0.17 11.75 6.06
N LEU A 211 -0.48 10.70 5.31
CA LEU A 211 0.50 9.81 4.69
C LEU A 211 0.91 10.35 3.32
N ILE A 212 2.14 10.86 3.23
CA ILE A 212 2.68 11.47 2.01
C ILE A 212 3.88 10.68 1.49
N GLY A 213 4.12 10.78 0.20
CA GLY A 213 5.24 10.12 -0.48
C GLY A 213 4.97 10.02 -1.97
N ARG A 214 5.99 9.65 -2.73
CA ARG A 214 5.89 9.54 -4.20
C ARG A 214 4.85 8.50 -4.61
N ASN A 215 4.35 8.63 -5.84
CA ASN A 215 3.51 7.60 -6.43
C ASN A 215 4.35 6.34 -6.69
N GLY A 216 3.80 5.18 -6.37
CA GLY A 216 4.52 3.90 -6.44
C GLY A 216 5.43 3.56 -5.26
N VAL A 217 5.55 4.42 -4.24
CA VAL A 217 6.38 4.11 -3.05
C VAL A 217 5.78 3.03 -2.12
N GLY A 218 4.48 2.72 -2.30
CA GLY A 218 3.78 1.72 -1.50
C GLY A 218 2.77 2.25 -0.47
N LYS A 219 2.30 3.50 -0.58
CA LYS A 219 1.29 4.10 0.34
C LYS A 219 0.04 3.23 0.48
N THR A 220 -0.62 2.92 -0.64
CA THR A 220 -1.80 2.06 -0.69
C THR A 220 -1.52 0.66 -0.17
N THR A 221 -0.37 0.08 -0.53
CA THR A 221 0.06 -1.21 0.02
C THR A 221 0.18 -1.18 1.54
N PHE A 222 0.81 -0.14 2.07
CA PHE A 222 1.00 0.03 3.50
C PHE A 222 -0.35 0.09 4.22
N LEU A 223 -1.31 0.88 3.69
CA LEU A 223 -2.67 0.93 4.23
C LEU A 223 -3.37 -0.43 4.19
N LYS A 224 -3.22 -1.20 3.10
CA LYS A 224 -3.77 -2.57 2.99
C LYS A 224 -3.23 -3.50 4.06
N HIS A 225 -1.91 -3.50 4.27
CA HIS A 225 -1.27 -4.34 5.29
C HIS A 225 -1.68 -3.92 6.70
N LEU A 226 -1.86 -2.61 6.93
CA LEU A 226 -2.34 -2.09 8.20
C LEU A 226 -3.80 -2.50 8.45
N ALA A 227 -4.67 -2.34 7.44
CA ALA A 227 -6.08 -2.74 7.50
C ALA A 227 -6.24 -4.24 7.77
N ALA A 228 -5.44 -5.07 7.11
CA ALA A 228 -5.44 -6.51 7.28
C ALA A 228 -4.75 -6.98 8.57
N LYS A 229 -4.25 -6.06 9.41
CA LYS A 229 -3.45 -6.36 10.61
C LYS A 229 -2.30 -7.33 10.32
N ALA A 230 -1.68 -7.19 9.14
CA ALA A 230 -0.63 -8.09 8.67
C ALA A 230 0.69 -7.89 9.43
N PHE A 231 0.90 -6.72 10.04
CA PHE A 231 2.10 -6.43 10.80
C PHE A 231 2.15 -7.19 12.14
N PRO A 232 3.35 -7.63 12.58
CA PRO A 232 3.53 -8.23 13.90
C PRO A 232 3.09 -7.26 15.01
N ARG A 233 2.52 -7.80 16.10
CA ARG A 233 2.09 -7.04 17.29
C ARG A 233 0.97 -6.01 17.06
N MET A 234 0.20 -6.15 15.99
CA MET A 234 -1.03 -5.39 15.81
C MET A 234 -2.05 -5.69 16.92
N PRO A 235 -2.64 -4.68 17.57
CA PRO A 235 -3.68 -4.92 18.57
C PRO A 235 -4.95 -5.55 17.96
N GLU A 236 -5.40 -6.67 18.52
CA GLU A 236 -6.56 -7.41 18.02
C GLU A 236 -7.88 -6.66 18.29
N HIS A 237 -7.96 -5.90 19.38
CA HIS A 237 -9.17 -5.16 19.79
C HIS A 237 -9.41 -3.86 18.99
N VAL A 238 -8.39 -3.30 18.33
CA VAL A 238 -8.53 -2.04 17.58
C VAL A 238 -9.31 -2.30 16.29
N GLN A 239 -10.43 -1.61 16.11
CA GLN A 239 -11.20 -1.67 14.88
C GLN A 239 -10.57 -0.75 13.82
N ILE A 240 -10.12 -1.35 12.71
CA ILE A 240 -9.52 -0.63 11.58
C ILE A 240 -10.45 -0.78 10.40
N VAL A 241 -10.76 0.33 9.72
CA VAL A 241 -11.51 0.34 8.47
C VAL A 241 -10.70 1.04 7.40
N HIS A 242 -10.61 0.41 6.23
CA HIS A 242 -9.97 0.95 5.04
C HIS A 242 -10.95 0.95 3.89
N ILE A 243 -10.92 2.05 3.11
CA ILE A 243 -11.79 2.24 1.95
C ILE A 243 -10.93 2.09 0.70
N GLU A 244 -11.17 1.03 -0.04
CA GLU A 244 -10.45 0.78 -1.30
C GLU A 244 -11.41 0.57 -2.48
N GLN A 245 -12.61 0.04 -2.22
CA GLN A 245 -13.52 -0.37 -3.27
C GLN A 245 -14.85 0.36 -3.18
N GLU A 246 -15.50 0.48 -4.33
CA GLU A 246 -16.85 0.99 -4.45
C GLU A 246 -17.83 0.12 -3.66
N ALA A 247 -18.88 0.74 -3.11
CA ALA A 247 -19.98 0.00 -2.52
C ALA A 247 -20.58 -1.00 -3.53
N PRO A 248 -21.04 -2.18 -3.08
CA PRO A 248 -21.55 -3.20 -3.98
C PRO A 248 -22.84 -2.72 -4.65
N SER A 249 -22.97 -3.04 -5.94
CA SER A 249 -24.20 -2.75 -6.69
C SER A 249 -25.32 -3.69 -6.23
N SER A 250 -26.27 -3.17 -5.46
CA SER A 250 -27.39 -3.88 -4.85
C SER A 250 -28.73 -3.22 -5.17
N GLN A 251 -29.82 -3.94 -4.89
CA GLN A 251 -31.19 -3.40 -4.91
C GLN A 251 -31.58 -2.72 -3.59
N MET A 252 -30.76 -2.85 -2.55
CA MET A 252 -30.95 -2.12 -1.29
C MET A 252 -30.76 -0.62 -1.52
N SER A 253 -31.53 0.19 -0.80
CA SER A 253 -31.38 1.64 -0.85
C SER A 253 -30.03 2.07 -0.29
N VAL A 254 -29.56 3.26 -0.68
CA VAL A 254 -28.30 3.82 -0.14
C VAL A 254 -28.37 3.92 1.39
N LEU A 255 -29.48 4.42 1.94
CA LEU A 255 -29.67 4.56 3.37
C LEU A 255 -29.63 3.21 4.11
N GLN A 256 -30.34 2.20 3.59
CA GLN A 256 -30.32 0.85 4.17
C GLN A 256 -28.94 0.22 4.10
N THR A 257 -28.20 0.48 3.02
CA THR A 257 -26.83 -0.04 2.85
C THR A 257 -25.91 0.50 3.93
N ILE A 258 -26.02 1.79 4.29
CA ILE A 258 -25.22 2.40 5.36
C ILE A 258 -25.66 1.91 6.73
N LEU A 259 -26.96 1.89 7.01
CA LEU A 259 -27.48 1.39 8.29
C LEU A 259 -27.12 -0.08 8.55
N GLY A 260 -27.03 -0.89 7.49
CA GLY A 260 -26.62 -2.29 7.57
C GLY A 260 -25.12 -2.51 7.78
N THR A 261 -24.29 -1.46 7.76
CA THR A 261 -22.84 -1.59 8.10
C THR A 261 -22.59 -1.76 9.58
N ASP A 262 -23.51 -1.28 10.41
CA ASP A 262 -23.49 -1.50 11.84
C ASP A 262 -24.09 -2.88 12.15
N ILE A 263 -23.23 -3.89 12.10
CA ILE A 263 -23.59 -5.30 12.33
C ILE A 263 -24.18 -5.49 13.72
N GLU A 264 -23.66 -4.76 14.73
CA GLU A 264 -24.15 -4.86 16.10
C GLU A 264 -25.60 -4.35 16.18
N ARG A 265 -25.85 -3.14 15.68
CA ARG A 265 -27.21 -2.57 15.62
C ARG A 265 -28.17 -3.48 14.86
N GLU A 266 -27.79 -3.97 13.68
CA GLU A 266 -28.67 -4.82 12.87
C GLU A 266 -28.97 -6.16 13.56
N SER A 267 -27.98 -6.74 14.25
CA SER A 267 -28.18 -7.97 15.03
C SER A 267 -29.13 -7.77 16.22
N LEU A 268 -28.99 -6.66 16.95
CA LEU A 268 -29.84 -6.33 18.09
C LEU A 268 -31.28 -6.04 17.66
N LEU A 269 -31.48 -5.34 16.53
CA LEU A 269 -32.82 -5.10 15.97
C LEU A 269 -33.45 -6.36 15.37
N ALA A 270 -32.65 -7.31 14.88
CA ALA A 270 -33.15 -8.61 14.46
C ALA A 270 -33.58 -9.43 15.69
N GLU A 271 -32.76 -9.44 16.75
CA GLU A 271 -33.07 -10.10 18.01
C GLU A 271 -34.31 -9.51 18.70
N GLU A 272 -34.44 -8.18 18.74
CA GLU A 272 -35.64 -7.47 19.22
C GLU A 272 -36.90 -7.94 18.49
N ARG A 273 -36.86 -7.97 17.14
CA ARG A 273 -38.00 -8.42 16.30
C ARG A 273 -38.37 -9.87 16.59
N GLU A 274 -37.37 -10.73 16.82
CA GLU A 274 -37.58 -12.14 17.11
C GLU A 274 -38.20 -12.36 18.49
N LEU A 275 -37.68 -11.68 19.52
CA LEU A 275 -38.18 -11.73 20.89
C LEU A 275 -39.60 -11.15 21.03
N LEU A 276 -39.90 -10.04 20.34
CA LEU A 276 -41.26 -9.48 20.29
C LEU A 276 -42.24 -10.45 19.63
N ALA A 277 -41.86 -11.06 18.51
CA ALA A 277 -42.70 -12.05 17.84
C ALA A 277 -42.92 -13.32 18.69
N GLU A 278 -41.94 -13.71 19.52
CA GLU A 278 -42.08 -14.81 20.48
C GLU A 278 -43.00 -14.44 21.65
N SER A 279 -42.87 -13.21 22.17
CA SER A 279 -43.78 -12.67 23.20
C SER A 279 -45.23 -12.62 22.71
N GLU A 280 -45.47 -12.09 21.51
CA GLU A 280 -46.83 -12.00 20.92
C GLU A 280 -47.47 -13.38 20.73
N LYS A 281 -46.69 -14.40 20.32
CA LYS A 281 -47.17 -15.78 20.20
C LYS A 281 -47.59 -16.34 21.55
N HIS A 282 -46.79 -16.10 22.59
CA HIS A 282 -47.10 -16.54 23.95
C HIS A 282 -48.37 -15.87 24.49
N ASP A 283 -48.53 -14.56 24.25
CA ASP A 283 -49.72 -13.81 24.63
C ASP A 283 -50.97 -14.34 23.91
N ALA A 284 -50.86 -14.64 22.61
CA ALA A 284 -51.95 -15.25 21.84
C ALA A 284 -52.34 -16.65 22.37
N MET A 285 -51.35 -17.49 22.72
CA MET A 285 -51.60 -18.80 23.33
C MET A 285 -52.27 -18.68 24.71
N ASN A 286 -51.85 -17.71 25.52
CA ASN A 286 -52.45 -17.46 26.83
C ASN A 286 -53.89 -16.92 26.72
N ALA A 287 -54.16 -16.04 25.75
CA ALA A 287 -55.51 -15.56 25.47
C ALA A 287 -56.43 -16.71 25.03
N GLN A 288 -55.95 -17.63 24.20
CA GLN A 288 -56.71 -18.81 23.79
C GLN A 288 -56.99 -19.75 24.96
N ARG A 289 -56.00 -20.03 25.82
CA ARG A 289 -56.18 -20.87 27.01
C ARG A 289 -57.17 -20.26 28.00
N GLN A 290 -57.15 -18.95 28.18
CA GLN A 290 -58.15 -18.25 29.00
C GLN A 290 -59.56 -18.37 28.42
N ALA A 291 -59.74 -18.27 27.11
CA ALA A 291 -61.03 -18.49 26.46
C ALA A 291 -61.54 -19.93 26.64
N GLU A 292 -60.64 -20.91 26.76
CA GLU A 292 -60.93 -22.31 27.06
C GLU A 292 -61.06 -22.61 28.57
N GLY A 293 -60.95 -21.61 29.45
CA GLY A 293 -61.04 -21.75 30.91
C GLY A 293 -59.83 -22.41 31.57
N LEU A 294 -58.71 -22.52 30.86
CA LEU A 294 -57.44 -23.05 31.35
C LEU A 294 -56.57 -21.91 31.95
N PRO A 295 -55.78 -22.19 33.00
CA PRO A 295 -54.86 -21.20 33.54
C PRO A 295 -53.79 -20.80 32.50
N PRO A 296 -53.33 -19.53 32.52
CA PRO A 296 -52.27 -19.06 31.64
C PRO A 296 -50.96 -19.77 31.92
N ILE A 297 -50.14 -19.92 30.88
CA ILE A 297 -48.78 -20.44 30.99
C ILE A 297 -47.90 -19.29 31.49
N THR A 298 -47.55 -19.32 32.77
CA THR A 298 -46.45 -18.54 33.33
C THR A 298 -45.20 -19.42 33.37
N THR A 299 -44.44 -19.42 32.27
CA THR A 299 -43.16 -20.12 32.17
C THR A 299 -42.01 -19.18 32.53
N SER A 300 -40.93 -19.71 33.13
CA SER A 300 -39.66 -18.97 33.33
C SER A 300 -39.14 -18.34 32.03
N GLN A 301 -39.51 -18.94 30.90
CA GLN A 301 -39.21 -18.45 29.56
C GLN A 301 -39.78 -17.05 29.27
N MET A 302 -40.94 -16.65 29.82
CA MET A 302 -41.45 -15.27 29.63
C MET A 302 -40.63 -14.24 30.42
N ASP A 303 -40.21 -14.60 31.63
CA ASP A 303 -39.32 -13.75 32.43
C ASP A 303 -37.93 -13.63 31.76
N ASP A 304 -37.44 -14.72 31.14
CA ASP A 304 -36.20 -14.73 30.37
C ASP A 304 -36.28 -13.86 29.11
N ILE A 305 -37.39 -13.91 28.36
CA ILE A 305 -37.62 -13.06 27.16
C ILE A 305 -37.69 -11.59 27.56
N GLY A 306 -38.45 -11.26 28.62
CA GLY A 306 -38.55 -9.89 29.13
C GLY A 306 -37.20 -9.33 29.58
N THR A 307 -36.44 -10.12 30.32
CA THR A 307 -35.08 -9.77 30.76
C THR A 307 -34.15 -9.56 29.56
N ARG A 308 -34.25 -10.41 28.53
CA ARG A 308 -33.43 -10.28 27.32
C ARG A 308 -33.80 -9.05 26.50
N LEU A 309 -35.08 -8.74 26.34
CA LEU A 309 -35.55 -7.52 25.68
C LEU A 309 -35.04 -6.26 26.40
N GLU A 310 -35.08 -6.23 27.73
CA GLU A 310 -34.53 -5.12 28.50
C GLU A 310 -33.03 -4.93 28.24
N GLN A 311 -32.25 -6.02 28.20
CA GLN A 311 -30.83 -5.96 27.85
C GLN A 311 -30.60 -5.45 26.43
N VAL A 312 -31.42 -5.88 25.45
CA VAL A 312 -31.34 -5.42 24.07
C VAL A 312 -31.65 -3.93 23.96
N TYR A 313 -32.71 -3.44 24.62
CA TYR A 313 -33.06 -2.02 24.62
C TYR A 313 -31.99 -1.16 25.30
N VAL A 314 -31.45 -1.60 26.44
CA VAL A 314 -30.32 -0.90 27.08
C VAL A 314 -29.15 -0.80 26.11
N ARG A 315 -28.80 -1.90 25.42
CA ARG A 315 -27.69 -1.90 24.46
C ARG A 315 -27.97 -1.05 23.22
N LEU A 316 -29.18 -1.07 22.68
CA LEU A 316 -29.61 -0.20 21.57
C LEU A 316 -29.53 1.29 21.96
N GLY A 317 -29.86 1.60 23.22
CA GLY A 317 -29.68 2.93 23.80
C GLY A 317 -28.20 3.33 23.92
N GLU A 318 -27.33 2.43 24.39
CA GLU A 318 -25.89 2.69 24.51
C GLU A 318 -25.18 2.97 23.17
N ILE A 319 -25.69 2.40 22.07
CA ILE A 319 -25.14 2.63 20.72
C ILE A 319 -25.87 3.74 19.96
N ASP A 320 -26.76 4.49 20.63
CA ASP A 320 -27.59 5.54 20.06
C ASP A 320 -28.32 5.11 18.77
N ALA A 321 -28.91 3.91 18.78
CA ALA A 321 -29.54 3.29 17.60
C ALA A 321 -30.65 4.15 16.98
N ASP A 322 -31.41 4.88 17.80
CA ASP A 322 -32.49 5.77 17.34
C ASP A 322 -31.98 6.95 16.50
N SER A 323 -30.76 7.43 16.79
CA SER A 323 -30.13 8.52 16.04
C SER A 323 -29.52 8.06 14.71
N ALA A 324 -29.40 6.75 14.48
CA ALA A 324 -28.64 6.17 13.38
C ALA A 324 -29.12 6.68 12.01
N VAL A 325 -30.43 6.80 11.81
CA VAL A 325 -31.03 7.29 10.55
C VAL A 325 -30.66 8.76 10.31
N ALA A 326 -30.73 9.59 11.35
CA ALA A 326 -30.38 11.01 11.27
C ALA A 326 -28.88 11.18 10.95
N ARG A 327 -28.01 10.45 11.66
CA ARG A 327 -26.56 10.47 11.41
C ARG A 327 -26.20 10.00 10.00
N ALA A 328 -26.78 8.90 9.54
CA ALA A 328 -26.56 8.40 8.18
C ALA A 328 -27.02 9.41 7.12
N SER A 329 -28.17 10.04 7.33
CA SER A 329 -28.72 11.06 6.43
C SER A 329 -27.86 12.32 6.41
N GLU A 330 -27.34 12.77 7.55
CA GLU A 330 -26.41 13.91 7.63
C GLU A 330 -25.13 13.66 6.82
N ILE A 331 -24.50 12.50 7.01
CA ILE A 331 -23.30 12.10 6.27
C ILE A 331 -23.58 12.05 4.76
N LEU A 332 -24.69 11.43 4.37
CA LEU A 332 -25.10 11.33 2.96
C LEU A 332 -25.36 12.70 2.33
N ASN A 333 -26.11 13.58 3.01
CA ASN A 333 -26.36 14.94 2.54
C ASN A 333 -25.04 15.71 2.35
N GLY A 334 -24.13 15.60 3.32
CA GLY A 334 -22.81 16.22 3.24
C GLY A 334 -21.95 15.75 2.07
N LEU A 335 -22.07 14.47 1.70
CA LEU A 335 -21.41 13.88 0.53
C LEU A 335 -22.16 14.12 -0.79
N GLY A 336 -23.25 14.90 -0.75
CA GLY A 336 -24.00 15.37 -1.92
C GLY A 336 -25.15 14.48 -2.38
N PHE A 337 -25.65 13.57 -1.53
CA PHE A 337 -26.86 12.78 -1.82
C PHE A 337 -28.11 13.54 -1.40
N SER A 338 -29.09 13.67 -2.29
CA SER A 338 -30.42 14.20 -1.93
C SER A 338 -31.25 13.17 -1.15
N ASN A 339 -32.31 13.62 -0.47
CA ASN A 339 -33.25 12.71 0.20
C ASN A 339 -33.85 11.65 -0.74
N GLU A 340 -34.08 12.00 -2.01
CA GLU A 340 -34.54 11.04 -3.02
C GLU A 340 -33.44 10.02 -3.36
N ASP A 341 -32.19 10.47 -3.48
CA ASP A 341 -31.04 9.59 -3.73
C ASP A 341 -30.82 8.57 -2.62
N MET A 342 -31.09 8.94 -1.36
CA MET A 342 -30.96 8.03 -0.22
C MET A 342 -31.90 6.81 -0.30
N LEU A 343 -33.05 6.97 -0.95
CA LEU A 343 -34.06 5.92 -1.13
C LEU A 343 -33.82 5.07 -2.38
N ARG A 344 -32.97 5.54 -3.30
CA ARG A 344 -32.67 4.83 -4.55
C ARG A 344 -31.73 3.64 -4.31
N PRO A 345 -31.83 2.58 -5.12
CA PRO A 345 -30.95 1.42 -4.99
C PRO A 345 -29.51 1.77 -5.38
N THR A 346 -28.52 1.18 -4.68
CA THR A 346 -27.09 1.45 -4.95
C THR A 346 -26.66 1.07 -6.37
N SER A 347 -27.33 0.10 -6.99
CA SER A 347 -27.13 -0.30 -8.40
C SER A 347 -27.47 0.79 -9.42
N SER A 348 -28.27 1.79 -9.06
CA SER A 348 -28.61 2.91 -9.94
C SER A 348 -27.54 4.02 -9.99
N PHE A 349 -26.51 3.92 -9.15
CA PHE A 349 -25.43 4.90 -9.06
C PHE A 349 -24.20 4.47 -9.87
N SER A 350 -23.49 5.45 -10.44
CA SER A 350 -22.21 5.20 -11.11
C SER A 350 -21.12 4.83 -10.09
N GLY A 351 -19.99 4.32 -10.58
CA GLY A 351 -18.90 3.87 -9.71
C GLY A 351 -18.37 4.95 -8.75
N GLY A 352 -18.17 6.17 -9.25
CA GLY A 352 -17.77 7.31 -8.39
C GLY A 352 -18.79 7.64 -7.30
N TRP A 353 -20.10 7.53 -7.58
CA TRP A 353 -21.14 7.70 -6.55
C TRP A 353 -21.14 6.53 -5.56
N ARG A 354 -20.92 5.29 -6.01
CA ARG A 354 -20.78 4.13 -5.11
C ARG A 354 -19.52 4.21 -4.26
N MET A 355 -18.45 4.86 -4.73
CA MET A 355 -17.29 5.19 -3.89
C MET A 355 -17.68 6.18 -2.78
N ARG A 356 -18.53 7.19 -3.07
CA ARG A 356 -19.07 8.06 -2.01
C ARG A 356 -19.93 7.31 -1.00
N ILE A 357 -20.70 6.31 -1.44
CA ILE A 357 -21.44 5.42 -0.52
C ILE A 357 -20.46 4.66 0.38
N SER A 358 -19.37 4.13 -0.17
CA SER A 358 -18.32 3.45 0.60
C SER A 358 -17.67 4.38 1.64
N LEU A 359 -17.43 5.65 1.26
CA LEU A 359 -17.00 6.70 2.18
C LEU A 359 -18.01 6.94 3.30
N ALA A 360 -19.30 7.11 2.96
CA ALA A 360 -20.37 7.29 3.93
C ALA A 360 -20.46 6.12 4.92
N MET A 361 -20.34 4.89 4.42
CA MET A 361 -20.31 3.67 5.23
C MET A 361 -19.18 3.70 6.26
N ALA A 362 -17.95 4.04 5.84
CA ALA A 362 -16.80 4.09 6.74
C ALA A 362 -16.90 5.21 7.78
N LEU A 363 -17.41 6.39 7.40
CA LEU A 363 -17.66 7.49 8.33
C LEU A 363 -18.74 7.11 9.37
N PHE A 364 -19.80 6.43 8.93
CA PHE A 364 -20.89 5.98 9.79
C PHE A 364 -20.44 4.95 10.84
N ILE A 365 -19.58 3.99 10.45
CA ILE A 365 -19.02 2.98 11.36
C ILE A 365 -18.22 3.62 12.51
N SER A 366 -17.56 4.76 12.26
CA SER A 366 -16.67 5.42 13.22
C SER A 366 -15.67 4.44 13.87
N PRO A 367 -14.73 3.85 13.10
CA PRO A 367 -13.73 2.91 13.62
C PRO A 367 -12.70 3.59 14.54
N ASP A 368 -11.98 2.80 15.35
CA ASP A 368 -10.88 3.31 16.18
C ASP A 368 -9.74 3.90 15.35
N LEU A 369 -9.50 3.31 14.17
CA LEU A 369 -8.57 3.81 13.16
C LEU A 369 -9.22 3.77 11.77
N LEU A 370 -9.45 4.95 11.19
CA LEU A 370 -9.96 5.11 9.83
C LEU A 370 -8.80 5.34 8.85
N LEU A 371 -8.78 4.58 7.75
CA LEU A 371 -7.78 4.68 6.69
C LEU A 371 -8.46 5.14 5.39
N LEU A 372 -8.06 6.30 4.87
CA LEU A 372 -8.61 6.90 3.65
C LEU A 372 -7.50 7.04 2.59
N ASP A 373 -7.67 6.43 1.42
CA ASP A 373 -6.76 6.56 0.29
C ASP A 373 -7.35 7.48 -0.79
N GLU A 374 -6.83 8.71 -0.89
CA GLU A 374 -7.29 9.77 -1.81
C GLU A 374 -8.82 10.00 -1.80
N PRO A 375 -9.43 10.30 -0.64
CA PRO A 375 -10.89 10.37 -0.49
C PRO A 375 -11.55 11.49 -1.31
N THR A 376 -10.78 12.49 -1.77
CA THR A 376 -11.30 13.66 -2.50
C THR A 376 -11.45 13.45 -4.01
N ASN A 377 -10.85 12.40 -4.58
CA ASN A 377 -10.78 12.21 -6.04
C ASN A 377 -12.14 12.09 -6.75
N HIS A 378 -13.17 11.63 -6.05
CA HIS A 378 -14.52 11.45 -6.58
C HIS A 378 -15.54 12.43 -5.98
N LEU A 379 -15.06 13.41 -5.21
CA LEU A 379 -15.87 14.44 -4.57
C LEU A 379 -15.87 15.72 -5.39
N ASP A 380 -16.98 16.44 -5.36
CA ASP A 380 -17.04 17.81 -5.85
C ASP A 380 -16.60 18.75 -4.73
N LEU A 381 -16.35 20.01 -5.08
CA LEU A 381 -15.81 21.00 -4.14
C LEU A 381 -16.66 21.14 -2.86
N HIS A 382 -17.99 21.10 -2.98
CA HIS A 382 -18.87 21.18 -1.81
C HIS A 382 -18.70 19.98 -0.89
N ALA A 383 -18.69 18.76 -1.44
CA ALA A 383 -18.47 17.55 -0.65
C ALA A 383 -17.06 17.49 -0.05
N VAL A 384 -16.04 18.03 -0.74
CA VAL A 384 -14.68 18.14 -0.18
C VAL A 384 -14.65 19.07 1.02
N ILE A 385 -15.22 20.28 0.92
CA ILE A 385 -15.27 21.24 2.03
C ILE A 385 -16.02 20.65 3.23
N TRP A 386 -17.16 20.00 2.99
CA TRP A 386 -17.89 19.32 4.06
C TRP A 386 -17.06 18.22 4.71
N LEU A 387 -16.38 17.39 3.90
CA LEU A 387 -15.54 16.31 4.42
C LEU A 387 -14.36 16.85 5.23
N GLU A 388 -13.74 17.96 4.82
CA GLU A 388 -12.68 18.63 5.57
C GLU A 388 -13.17 19.06 6.95
N GLU A 389 -14.33 19.73 7.03
CA GLU A 389 -14.93 20.17 8.29
C GLU A 389 -15.33 18.98 9.18
N TYR A 390 -15.92 17.95 8.59
CA TYR A 390 -16.32 16.73 9.29
C TYR A 390 -15.10 16.00 9.88
N LEU A 391 -14.04 15.79 9.08
CA LEU A 391 -12.83 15.09 9.52
C LEU A 391 -11.96 15.92 10.46
N ARG A 392 -12.03 17.26 10.40
CA ARG A 392 -11.35 18.13 11.37
C ARG A 392 -11.84 17.88 12.79
N ASN A 393 -13.13 17.62 12.95
CA ASN A 393 -13.76 17.30 14.24
C ASN A 393 -13.72 15.80 14.58
N TRP A 394 -13.06 14.98 13.77
CA TRP A 394 -12.91 13.56 14.02
C TRP A 394 -12.07 13.31 15.28
N THR A 395 -12.67 12.58 16.22
CA THR A 395 -12.11 12.32 17.56
C THR A 395 -11.25 11.06 17.63
N LYS A 396 -11.42 10.13 16.69
CA LYS A 396 -10.69 8.86 16.61
C LYS A 396 -9.43 9.00 15.75
N SER A 397 -8.67 7.92 15.62
CA SER A 397 -7.44 7.95 14.81
C SER A 397 -7.78 7.92 13.33
N LEU A 398 -6.99 8.65 12.53
CA LEU A 398 -7.21 8.79 11.09
C LEU A 398 -5.87 8.76 10.37
N ILE A 399 -5.76 8.00 9.28
CA ILE A 399 -4.66 8.11 8.32
C ILE A 399 -5.26 8.43 6.96
N ILE A 400 -4.84 9.54 6.36
CA ILE A 400 -5.28 9.99 5.05
C ILE A 400 -4.09 10.03 4.11
N VAL A 401 -4.20 9.40 2.95
CA VAL A 401 -3.37 9.71 1.79
C VAL A 401 -4.12 10.78 0.98
N SER A 402 -3.46 11.92 0.76
CA SER A 402 -4.00 12.95 -0.12
C SER A 402 -2.88 13.69 -0.83
N HIS A 403 -3.12 14.06 -2.08
CA HIS A 403 -2.29 14.99 -2.83
C HIS A 403 -2.68 16.47 -2.62
N SER A 404 -3.79 16.74 -1.93
CA SER A 404 -4.26 18.11 -1.66
C SER A 404 -3.57 18.70 -0.43
N ARG A 405 -2.79 19.77 -0.63
CA ARG A 405 -2.08 20.46 0.46
C ARG A 405 -3.05 21.09 1.46
N ASP A 406 -4.06 21.80 0.97
CA ASP A 406 -5.03 22.53 1.80
C ASP A 406 -5.88 21.56 2.65
N PHE A 407 -6.25 20.42 2.07
CA PHE A 407 -6.98 19.36 2.77
C PHE A 407 -6.15 18.79 3.92
N LEU A 408 -4.89 18.44 3.63
CA LEU A 408 -3.97 17.95 4.66
C LEU A 408 -3.74 19.00 5.75
N ASP A 409 -3.53 20.25 5.37
CA ASP A 409 -3.25 21.32 6.33
C ASP A 409 -4.40 21.56 7.31
N THR A 410 -5.64 21.41 6.83
CA THR A 410 -6.86 21.61 7.62
C THR A 410 -7.18 20.42 8.54
N VAL A 411 -6.98 19.19 8.05
CA VAL A 411 -7.45 17.98 8.73
C VAL A 411 -6.39 17.36 9.64
N VAL A 412 -5.13 17.30 9.20
CA VAL A 412 -4.11 16.45 9.86
C VAL A 412 -3.37 17.17 11.00
N THR A 413 -2.96 16.41 12.00
CA THR A 413 -2.14 16.90 13.13
C THR A 413 -0.67 16.51 13.01
N ASP A 414 -0.39 15.47 12.24
CA ASP A 414 0.91 14.87 12.06
C ASP A 414 1.05 14.41 10.60
N ILE A 415 2.27 14.41 10.07
CA ILE A 415 2.59 13.91 8.72
C ILE A 415 3.46 12.65 8.85
N LEU A 416 3.07 11.59 8.16
CA LEU A 416 3.86 10.39 7.95
C LEU A 416 4.50 10.48 6.57
N HIS A 417 5.80 10.76 6.53
CA HIS A 417 6.55 10.90 5.29
C HIS A 417 7.19 9.58 4.90
N PHE A 418 6.73 9.02 3.78
CA PHE A 418 7.24 7.79 3.19
C PHE A 418 8.33 8.13 2.16
N GLN A 419 9.59 7.97 2.55
CA GLN A 419 10.76 8.25 1.72
C GLN A 419 11.91 7.29 2.03
N ASN A 420 12.68 6.89 1.02
CA ASN A 420 13.90 6.06 1.18
C ASN A 420 13.66 4.77 1.97
N LYS A 421 12.54 4.09 1.68
CA LYS A 421 12.08 2.87 2.37
C LYS A 421 11.84 3.03 3.88
N LYS A 422 11.69 4.27 4.35
CA LYS A 422 11.41 4.60 5.74
C LYS A 422 10.11 5.38 5.85
N LEU A 423 9.50 5.28 7.02
CA LEU A 423 8.33 6.06 7.40
C LEU A 423 8.71 6.96 8.58
N THR A 424 8.86 8.26 8.32
CA THR A 424 9.25 9.24 9.34
C THR A 424 8.04 10.08 9.74
N ARG A 425 7.79 10.22 11.04
CA ARG A 425 6.72 11.07 11.57
C ARG A 425 7.21 12.48 11.83
N TYR A 426 6.50 13.45 11.28
CA TYR A 426 6.65 14.88 11.53
C TYR A 426 5.42 15.38 12.29
N ARG A 427 5.62 16.18 13.33
CA ARG A 427 4.52 16.77 14.10
C ARG A 427 4.13 18.11 13.48
N GLY A 428 2.83 18.32 13.28
CA GLY A 428 2.29 19.52 12.65
C GLY A 428 1.52 19.22 11.37
N ASN A 429 0.94 20.28 10.80
CA ASN A 429 0.24 20.25 9.52
C ASN A 429 1.22 20.17 8.33
N TYR A 430 0.69 20.13 7.11
CA TYR A 430 1.49 20.00 5.90
C TYR A 430 2.49 21.16 5.73
N THR A 431 2.06 22.39 6.02
CA THR A 431 2.91 23.58 5.92
C THR A 431 4.11 23.51 6.87
N THR A 432 3.89 23.07 8.11
CA THR A 432 4.97 22.89 9.09
C THR A 432 5.95 21.82 8.61
N PHE A 433 5.44 20.71 8.07
CA PHE A 433 6.26 19.66 7.49
C PHE A 433 7.14 20.16 6.33
N GLU A 434 6.57 20.89 5.36
CA GLU A 434 7.32 21.40 4.19
C GLU A 434 8.46 22.32 4.63
N HIS A 435 8.21 23.19 5.61
CA HIS A 435 9.23 24.05 6.19
C HIS A 435 10.31 23.27 6.95
N THR A 436 9.93 22.29 7.78
CA THR A 436 10.90 21.43 8.48
C THR A 436 11.75 20.63 7.51
N LEU A 437 11.15 20.05 6.47
CA LEU A 437 11.87 19.28 5.45
C LEU A 437 12.87 20.16 4.69
N ALA A 438 12.48 21.39 4.32
CA ALA A 438 13.38 22.32 3.64
C ALA A 438 14.59 22.70 4.52
N ILE A 439 14.39 22.87 5.82
CA ILE A 439 15.48 23.10 6.77
C ILE A 439 16.40 21.87 6.87
N GLU A 440 15.84 20.68 7.02
CA GLU A 440 16.60 19.42 7.10
C GLU A 440 17.46 19.21 5.84
N GLN A 441 16.87 19.45 4.66
CA GLN A 441 17.59 19.39 3.38
C GLN A 441 18.74 20.39 3.31
N GLN A 442 18.51 21.66 3.68
CA GLN A 442 19.59 22.67 3.68
C GLN A 442 20.72 22.34 4.66
N VAL A 443 20.40 21.79 5.84
CA VAL A 443 21.40 21.35 6.81
C VAL A 443 22.21 20.19 6.22
N GLN A 444 21.54 19.20 5.64
CA GLN A 444 22.18 18.04 5.02
C GLN A 444 23.05 18.45 3.82
N GLU A 445 22.60 19.37 2.98
CA GLU A 445 23.39 19.92 1.86
C GLU A 445 24.68 20.59 2.34
N ARG A 446 24.62 21.40 3.40
CA ARG A 446 25.81 22.05 3.98
C ARG A 446 26.78 21.04 4.58
N GLU A 447 26.27 20.02 5.27
CA GLU A 447 27.07 18.93 5.80
C GLU A 447 27.75 18.13 4.68
N ASN A 448 26.98 17.76 3.65
CA ASN A 448 27.47 17.06 2.47
C ASN A 448 28.55 17.88 1.74
N ALA A 449 28.34 19.18 1.54
CA ALA A 449 29.34 20.07 0.94
C ALA A 449 30.61 20.18 1.79
N SER A 450 30.49 20.23 3.13
CA SER A 450 31.64 20.21 4.05
C SER A 450 32.43 18.91 3.95
N ILE A 451 31.74 17.76 3.93
CA ILE A 451 32.34 16.44 3.78
C ILE A 451 33.05 16.35 2.42
N GLU A 452 32.41 16.80 1.34
CA GLU A 452 32.98 16.79 0.00
C GLU A 452 34.22 17.68 -0.11
N MET A 453 34.20 18.89 0.47
CA MET A 453 35.38 19.77 0.52
C MET A 453 36.54 19.12 1.28
N LYS A 454 36.29 18.50 2.44
CA LYS A 454 37.31 17.76 3.20
C LYS A 454 37.86 16.59 2.38
N ARG A 455 36.99 15.85 1.70
CA ARG A 455 37.35 14.74 0.81
C ARG A 455 38.26 15.22 -0.32
N LYS A 456 37.86 16.28 -1.05
CA LYS A 456 38.66 16.90 -2.12
C LYS A 456 40.02 17.39 -1.60
N HIS A 457 40.05 18.03 -0.43
CA HIS A 457 41.30 18.52 0.15
C HIS A 457 42.28 17.38 0.46
N MET A 458 41.83 16.32 1.15
CA MET A 458 42.68 15.17 1.45
C MET A 458 43.08 14.40 0.19
N GLN A 459 42.17 14.23 -0.77
CA GLN A 459 42.47 13.60 -2.05
C GLN A 459 43.58 14.36 -2.79
N SER A 460 43.50 15.70 -2.86
CA SER A 460 44.54 16.54 -3.47
C SER A 460 45.92 16.39 -2.80
N PHE A 461 45.95 16.04 -1.51
CA PHE A 461 47.19 15.78 -0.78
C PHE A 461 47.71 14.38 -1.12
N VAL A 462 46.83 13.38 -1.13
CA VAL A 462 47.19 12.01 -1.55
C VAL A 462 47.77 12.04 -2.96
N ASP A 463 47.08 12.67 -3.92
CA ASP A 463 47.50 12.70 -5.33
C ASP A 463 48.87 13.39 -5.50
N ARG A 464 49.13 14.47 -4.77
CA ARG A 464 50.40 15.20 -4.82
C ARG A 464 51.57 14.47 -4.18
N PHE A 465 51.32 13.65 -3.16
CA PHE A 465 52.39 13.09 -2.31
C PHE A 465 52.49 11.56 -2.35
N ARG A 466 51.62 10.86 -3.08
CA ARG A 466 51.63 9.39 -3.23
C ARG A 466 52.94 8.84 -3.79
N TYR A 467 53.62 9.59 -4.66
CA TYR A 467 54.84 9.16 -5.34
C TYR A 467 56.15 9.61 -4.66
N LYS A 468 56.08 10.36 -3.56
CA LYS A 468 57.27 10.80 -2.80
C LYS A 468 57.49 9.88 -1.59
N ALA A 469 58.60 9.14 -1.60
CA ALA A 469 58.92 8.12 -0.58
C ALA A 469 58.89 8.65 0.88
N SER A 470 59.31 9.89 1.13
CA SER A 470 59.31 10.49 2.47
C SER A 470 57.93 10.85 3.02
N LEU A 471 56.92 11.01 2.17
CA LEU A 471 55.55 11.42 2.54
C LEU A 471 54.51 10.32 2.26
N ALA A 472 54.94 9.17 1.74
CA ALA A 472 54.10 8.05 1.37
C ALA A 472 53.27 7.50 2.56
N SER A 473 53.86 7.44 3.76
CA SER A 473 53.16 7.01 4.99
C SER A 473 52.01 7.96 5.37
N MET A 474 52.21 9.28 5.24
CA MET A 474 51.15 10.28 5.49
C MET A 474 50.06 10.24 4.41
N ALA A 475 50.42 10.01 3.15
CA ALA A 475 49.45 9.83 2.07
C ALA A 475 48.61 8.55 2.27
N GLN A 476 49.22 7.44 2.69
CA GLN A 476 48.51 6.19 3.00
C GLN A 476 47.58 6.34 4.21
N SER A 477 47.98 7.07 5.26
CA SER A 477 47.12 7.36 6.42
C SER A 477 45.87 8.15 6.01
N ARG A 478 46.02 9.17 5.16
CA ARG A 478 44.87 9.96 4.67
C ARG A 478 44.01 9.20 3.67
N LEU A 479 44.58 8.28 2.89
CA LEU A 479 43.82 7.35 2.04
C LEU A 479 42.91 6.44 2.90
N LYS A 480 43.45 5.86 3.98
CA LYS A 480 42.67 5.07 4.94
C LYS A 480 41.62 5.91 5.67
N ALA A 481 41.90 7.18 5.92
CA ALA A 481 40.92 8.11 6.50
C ALA A 481 39.79 8.43 5.50
N LEU A 482 40.11 8.58 4.21
CA LEU A 482 39.13 8.77 3.13
C LEU A 482 38.20 7.56 2.98
N ASP A 483 38.72 6.34 3.09
CA ASP A 483 37.92 5.10 3.04
C ASP A 483 36.99 4.93 4.26
N LYS A 484 37.38 5.48 5.42
CA LYS A 484 36.57 5.46 6.65
C LYS A 484 35.59 6.62 6.76
N MET A 485 35.71 7.66 5.92
CA MET A 485 34.76 8.77 5.94
C MET A 485 33.43 8.32 5.36
N LYS A 486 32.33 8.79 5.98
CA LYS A 486 30.98 8.57 5.46
C LYS A 486 30.93 9.01 4.00
N THR A 487 30.52 8.09 3.12
CA THR A 487 30.15 8.42 1.75
C THR A 487 29.08 9.49 1.80
N VAL A 488 29.24 10.55 1.00
CA VAL A 488 28.20 11.58 0.85
C VAL A 488 26.95 10.85 0.41
N SER A 489 25.90 10.88 1.23
CA SER A 489 24.61 10.32 0.83
C SER A 489 24.14 11.16 -0.34
N GLU A 490 23.99 10.55 -1.53
CA GLU A 490 23.34 11.24 -2.64
C GLU A 490 21.96 11.68 -2.17
N LEU A 491 21.73 12.99 -2.13
CA LEU A 491 20.39 13.53 -2.04
C LEU A 491 19.70 13.05 -3.31
N TYR A 492 18.82 12.05 -3.18
CA TYR A 492 17.79 11.81 -4.18
C TYR A 492 16.87 13.03 -4.17
N ALA A 493 17.30 14.11 -4.82
CA ALA A 493 16.44 15.22 -5.14
C ALA A 493 15.40 14.67 -6.10
N ASP A 494 14.14 14.73 -5.69
CA ASP A 494 13.06 14.39 -6.61
C ASP A 494 13.15 15.35 -7.81
N PRO A 495 13.19 14.82 -9.05
CA PRO A 495 13.28 15.69 -10.21
C PRO A 495 12.06 16.62 -10.22
N GLU A 496 12.31 17.93 -10.19
CA GLU A 496 11.24 18.93 -10.29
C GLU A 496 10.56 18.79 -11.66
N VAL A 497 9.30 18.35 -11.65
CA VAL A 497 8.47 18.31 -12.85
C VAL A 497 8.01 19.72 -13.15
N GLN A 498 8.56 20.33 -14.20
CA GLN A 498 8.18 21.68 -14.64
C GLN A 498 7.15 21.60 -15.78
N PHE A 499 5.88 21.85 -15.45
CA PHE A 499 4.80 21.96 -16.44
C PHE A 499 4.81 23.36 -17.09
N ARG A 500 5.38 23.46 -18.28
CA ARG A 500 5.35 24.69 -19.09
C ARG A 500 4.47 24.50 -20.33
N PHE A 501 3.43 25.31 -20.44
CA PHE A 501 2.64 25.41 -21.67
C PHE A 501 3.28 26.45 -22.61
N PRO A 502 3.33 26.19 -23.93
CA PRO A 502 3.81 27.18 -24.89
C PRO A 502 2.82 28.36 -24.98
N ASP A 503 3.35 29.57 -25.12
CA ASP A 503 2.50 30.75 -25.34
C ASP A 503 1.73 30.62 -26.66
N PRO A 504 0.42 30.96 -26.68
CA PRO A 504 -0.36 30.89 -27.90
C PRO A 504 0.14 31.95 -28.92
N PRO A 505 0.02 31.69 -30.23
CA PRO A 505 0.24 32.72 -31.23
C PRO A 505 -0.75 33.88 -31.03
N PRO A 506 -0.41 35.13 -31.42
CA PRO A 506 -1.32 36.25 -31.30
C PRO A 506 -2.59 35.99 -32.13
N VAL A 507 -3.73 35.86 -31.45
CA VAL A 507 -5.03 35.64 -32.09
C VAL A 507 -5.91 36.88 -31.84
N ASP A 508 -5.93 37.79 -32.80
CA ASP A 508 -6.79 38.98 -32.73
C ASP A 508 -8.26 38.54 -32.67
N SER A 509 -9.03 39.10 -31.71
CA SER A 509 -10.48 38.90 -31.52
C SER A 509 -10.95 37.44 -31.30
N ALA A 510 -10.08 36.55 -30.85
CA ALA A 510 -10.47 35.17 -30.60
C ALA A 510 -11.24 35.07 -29.28
N GLN A 511 -12.55 34.93 -29.37
CA GLN A 511 -13.44 34.82 -28.21
C GLN A 511 -14.39 33.63 -28.37
N ILE A 512 -14.84 33.12 -27.23
CA ILE A 512 -15.98 32.21 -27.15
C ILE A 512 -17.11 32.99 -26.49
N GLN A 513 -18.27 33.05 -27.13
CA GLN A 513 -19.44 33.74 -26.62
C GLN A 513 -20.64 32.81 -26.64
N LEU A 514 -21.23 32.61 -25.47
CA LEU A 514 -22.52 31.94 -25.28
C LEU A 514 -23.54 33.03 -24.98
N THR A 515 -24.70 32.99 -25.65
CA THR A 515 -25.80 33.93 -25.45
C THR A 515 -27.13 33.20 -25.33
N GLY A 516 -27.78 33.32 -24.17
CA GLY A 516 -29.06 32.68 -23.85
C GLY A 516 -29.04 31.16 -23.98
N VAL A 517 -27.89 30.51 -23.74
CA VAL A 517 -27.71 29.08 -24.02
C VAL A 517 -28.46 28.21 -23.01
N THR A 518 -29.33 27.35 -23.53
CA THR A 518 -30.05 26.33 -22.77
C THR A 518 -29.77 24.95 -23.34
N PHE A 519 -29.65 23.94 -22.49
CA PHE A 519 -29.40 22.57 -22.93
C PHE A 519 -30.12 21.51 -22.09
N HIS A 520 -30.70 20.53 -22.78
CA HIS A 520 -31.11 19.24 -22.22
C HIS A 520 -30.72 18.11 -23.18
N TYR A 521 -30.53 16.90 -22.66
CA TYR A 521 -30.23 15.74 -23.52
C TYR A 521 -31.50 15.27 -24.26
N PRO A 522 -31.37 14.78 -25.51
CA PRO A 522 -32.49 14.21 -26.26
C PRO A 522 -33.16 13.07 -25.47
N GLY A 523 -34.49 13.06 -25.44
CA GLY A 523 -35.27 12.05 -24.71
C GLY A 523 -35.38 12.29 -23.20
N THR A 524 -34.92 13.43 -22.70
CA THR A 524 -35.12 13.86 -21.31
C THR A 524 -35.68 15.27 -21.24
N ASP A 525 -36.68 15.50 -20.38
CA ASP A 525 -37.23 16.84 -20.11
C ASP A 525 -36.41 17.61 -19.06
N ARG A 526 -35.36 16.98 -18.53
CA ARG A 526 -34.49 17.58 -17.53
C ARG A 526 -33.54 18.59 -18.18
N ILE A 527 -33.85 19.87 -18.02
CA ILE A 527 -32.97 20.98 -18.36
C ILE A 527 -31.75 20.96 -17.43
N LEU A 528 -30.54 20.94 -17.98
CA LEU A 528 -29.30 20.94 -17.21
C LEU A 528 -28.88 22.37 -16.82
N PHE A 529 -29.02 23.30 -17.76
CA PHE A 529 -28.81 24.73 -17.57
C PHE A 529 -29.64 25.50 -18.60
N SER A 530 -30.05 26.69 -18.22
CA SER A 530 -30.91 27.59 -19.00
C SER A 530 -30.38 29.01 -18.98
N ASP A 531 -30.53 29.71 -20.10
CA ASP A 531 -30.23 31.14 -20.25
C ASP A 531 -28.79 31.50 -19.82
N VAL A 532 -27.82 30.71 -20.28
CA VAL A 532 -26.40 30.92 -19.95
C VAL A 532 -25.78 31.92 -20.92
N ASP A 533 -25.37 33.07 -20.38
CA ASP A 533 -24.53 34.07 -21.04
C ASP A 533 -23.08 33.96 -20.52
N LEU A 534 -22.12 33.73 -21.41
CA LEU A 534 -20.71 33.59 -21.05
C LEU A 534 -19.80 34.12 -22.16
N THR A 535 -18.84 34.97 -21.83
CA THR A 535 -17.80 35.41 -22.77
C THR A 535 -16.42 35.03 -22.25
N ILE A 536 -15.64 34.32 -23.06
CA ILE A 536 -14.28 33.87 -22.75
C ILE A 536 -13.32 34.60 -23.68
N SER A 537 -12.36 35.31 -23.08
CA SER A 537 -11.28 36.02 -23.78
C SER A 537 -9.94 35.30 -23.61
N PRO A 538 -8.89 35.61 -24.41
CA PRO A 538 -7.60 34.93 -24.33
C PRO A 538 -6.87 35.06 -22.98
N THR A 539 -7.21 36.07 -22.17
CA THR A 539 -6.63 36.27 -20.82
C THR A 539 -7.52 35.71 -19.71
N SER A 540 -8.71 35.20 -20.05
CA SER A 540 -9.66 34.68 -19.08
C SER A 540 -9.13 33.42 -18.40
N ARG A 541 -9.18 33.39 -17.06
CA ARG A 541 -8.99 32.19 -16.25
C ARG A 541 -10.31 31.89 -15.58
N ILE A 542 -10.97 30.80 -15.99
CA ILE A 542 -12.35 30.49 -15.57
C ILE A 542 -12.36 29.15 -14.85
N GLY A 543 -12.87 29.15 -13.62
CA GLY A 543 -13.15 27.93 -12.86
C GLY A 543 -14.64 27.59 -12.97
N LEU A 544 -14.96 26.37 -13.40
CA LEU A 544 -16.34 25.87 -13.43
C LEU A 544 -16.59 24.98 -12.22
N VAL A 545 -17.41 25.45 -11.29
CA VAL A 545 -17.74 24.75 -10.05
C VAL A 545 -19.22 24.39 -10.00
N GLY A 546 -19.55 23.35 -9.24
CA GLY A 546 -20.93 22.87 -9.07
C GLY A 546 -20.98 21.38 -8.75
N PRO A 547 -22.14 20.84 -8.35
CA PRO A 547 -22.27 19.44 -7.98
C PRO A 547 -22.05 18.49 -9.17
N ASN A 548 -21.73 17.24 -8.90
CA ASN A 548 -21.63 16.23 -9.95
C ASN A 548 -22.98 16.00 -10.62
N GLY A 549 -22.99 15.95 -11.96
CA GLY A 549 -24.22 15.86 -12.74
C GLY A 549 -24.91 17.20 -13.05
N ALA A 550 -24.42 18.34 -12.56
CA ALA A 550 -24.95 19.68 -12.88
C ALA A 550 -24.79 20.12 -14.35
N GLY A 551 -24.18 19.28 -15.20
CA GLY A 551 -23.94 19.62 -16.61
C GLY A 551 -22.59 20.29 -16.90
N LYS A 552 -21.64 20.33 -15.94
CA LYS A 552 -20.30 20.93 -16.15
C LYS A 552 -19.59 20.42 -17.41
N SER A 553 -19.47 19.09 -17.55
CA SER A 553 -18.86 18.46 -18.72
C SER A 553 -19.67 18.69 -20.00
N THR A 554 -20.98 18.87 -19.87
CA THR A 554 -21.88 19.20 -20.98
C THR A 554 -21.66 20.65 -21.44
N LEU A 555 -21.51 21.60 -20.53
CA LEU A 555 -21.17 22.98 -20.85
C LEU A 555 -19.79 23.07 -21.52
N MET A 556 -18.79 22.32 -21.03
CA MET A 556 -17.49 22.23 -21.71
C MET A 556 -17.66 21.69 -23.13
N LYS A 557 -18.47 20.64 -23.35
CA LYS A 557 -18.79 20.11 -24.69
C LYS A 557 -19.34 21.16 -25.64
N ILE A 558 -20.18 22.06 -25.15
CA ILE A 558 -20.69 23.19 -25.94
C ILE A 558 -19.54 24.18 -26.24
N ILE A 559 -18.74 24.55 -25.23
CA ILE A 559 -17.63 25.52 -25.37
C ILE A 559 -16.58 25.09 -26.42
N TYR A 560 -16.29 23.79 -26.54
CA TYR A 560 -15.37 23.28 -27.57
C TYR A 560 -16.06 22.76 -28.84
N GLY A 561 -17.38 22.97 -28.97
CA GLY A 561 -18.14 22.73 -30.19
C GLY A 561 -18.52 21.27 -30.48
N ALA A 562 -18.50 20.38 -29.48
CA ALA A 562 -18.93 18.98 -29.66
C ALA A 562 -20.42 18.74 -29.36
N LEU A 563 -21.10 19.70 -28.72
CA LEU A 563 -22.54 19.69 -28.57
C LEU A 563 -23.10 21.04 -29.00
N GLU A 564 -24.21 21.00 -29.71
CA GLU A 564 -24.99 22.20 -30.02
C GLU A 564 -25.97 22.50 -28.88
N PRO A 565 -26.18 23.77 -28.54
CA PRO A 565 -27.18 24.14 -27.56
C PRO A 565 -28.58 23.81 -28.08
N THR A 566 -29.52 23.47 -27.17
CA THR A 566 -30.91 23.25 -27.55
C THR A 566 -31.59 24.57 -27.94
N SER A 567 -31.27 25.65 -27.22
CA SER A 567 -31.67 27.01 -27.56
C SER A 567 -30.56 28.00 -27.19
N GLY A 568 -30.62 29.21 -27.75
CA GLY A 568 -29.55 30.21 -27.64
C GLY A 568 -28.47 30.04 -28.71
N VAL A 569 -27.40 30.82 -28.61
CA VAL A 569 -26.33 30.86 -29.61
C VAL A 569 -24.97 30.65 -28.95
N ALA A 570 -24.17 29.74 -29.48
CA ALA A 570 -22.78 29.53 -29.11
C ALA A 570 -21.86 29.93 -30.28
N LEU A 571 -21.14 31.05 -30.14
CA LEU A 571 -20.18 31.55 -31.12
C LEU A 571 -18.76 31.20 -30.65
N ILE A 572 -18.09 30.34 -31.41
CA ILE A 572 -16.71 29.94 -31.16
C ILE A 572 -15.88 30.38 -32.36
N SER A 573 -14.85 31.19 -32.13
CA SER A 573 -13.97 31.65 -33.22
C SER A 573 -13.19 30.47 -33.82
N ASN A 574 -13.29 30.28 -35.15
CA ASN A 574 -12.59 29.21 -35.88
C ASN A 574 -11.05 29.31 -35.80
N LYS A 575 -10.52 30.45 -35.35
CA LYS A 575 -9.08 30.65 -35.13
C LYS A 575 -8.60 30.06 -33.80
N LEU A 576 -9.51 29.71 -32.89
CA LEU A 576 -9.16 29.11 -31.61
C LEU A 576 -8.81 27.64 -31.78
N ARG A 577 -7.66 27.25 -31.23
CA ARG A 577 -7.33 25.84 -31.00
C ARG A 577 -7.64 25.51 -29.56
N VAL A 578 -8.58 24.59 -29.33
CA VAL A 578 -8.95 24.14 -27.99
C VAL A 578 -8.22 22.85 -27.67
N ALA A 579 -7.34 22.88 -26.66
CA ALA A 579 -6.73 21.68 -26.09
C ALA A 579 -7.60 21.17 -24.93
N ARG A 580 -7.94 19.87 -24.94
CA ARG A 580 -8.82 19.26 -23.92
C ARG A 580 -8.07 18.19 -23.14
N PHE A 581 -8.16 18.26 -21.81
CA PHE A 581 -7.75 17.18 -20.92
C PHE A 581 -8.99 16.59 -20.21
N THR A 582 -9.24 15.29 -20.32
CA THR A 582 -10.37 14.55 -19.73
C THR A 582 -9.97 13.27 -19.04
N GLN A 583 -10.73 12.87 -18.04
CA GLN A 583 -10.45 11.70 -17.18
C GLN A 583 -10.23 10.36 -17.93
N HIS A 584 -10.84 10.14 -19.11
CA HIS A 584 -10.67 8.92 -19.93
C HIS A 584 -9.62 9.09 -21.06
N HIS A 585 -8.39 9.48 -20.74
CA HIS A 585 -7.33 9.69 -21.75
C HIS A 585 -6.68 8.43 -22.29
N SER A 586 -6.81 7.30 -21.59
CA SER A 586 -6.23 6.01 -22.01
C SER A 586 -6.63 5.64 -23.43
N ASP A 587 -7.87 5.96 -23.82
CA ASP A 587 -8.47 5.56 -25.10
C ASP A 587 -7.88 6.33 -26.29
N LEU A 588 -7.24 7.48 -26.04
CA LEU A 588 -6.61 8.31 -27.07
C LEU A 588 -5.13 7.96 -27.29
N LEU A 589 -4.53 7.18 -26.40
CA LEU A 589 -3.12 6.81 -26.46
C LEU A 589 -2.97 5.48 -27.19
N ASN A 590 -2.09 5.41 -28.20
CA ASN A 590 -1.70 4.14 -28.76
C ASN A 590 -0.69 3.48 -27.81
N LEU A 591 -1.19 2.54 -27.02
CA LEU A 591 -0.47 1.94 -25.90
C LEU A 591 0.71 1.08 -26.36
N ARG A 592 0.73 0.66 -27.63
CA ARG A 592 1.83 -0.12 -28.21
C ARG A 592 3.07 0.72 -28.51
N LEU A 593 2.92 2.04 -28.60
CA LEU A 593 4.02 2.97 -28.86
C LEU A 593 4.67 3.38 -27.54
N SER A 594 5.97 3.68 -27.59
CA SER A 594 6.62 4.41 -26.50
C SER A 594 6.15 5.87 -26.45
N PRO A 595 6.24 6.55 -25.28
CA PRO A 595 5.94 7.98 -25.18
C PRO A 595 6.72 8.82 -26.21
N LEU A 596 7.98 8.46 -26.47
CA LEU A 596 8.80 9.13 -27.48
C LEU A 596 8.26 8.92 -28.90
N GLU A 597 7.88 7.71 -29.26
CA GLU A 597 7.32 7.41 -30.59
C GLU A 597 5.96 8.07 -30.81
N LEU A 598 5.11 8.08 -29.78
CA LEU A 598 3.81 8.73 -29.83
C LEU A 598 3.95 10.24 -30.10
N PHE A 599 4.87 10.91 -29.40
CA PHE A 599 5.15 12.32 -29.66
C PHE A 599 5.82 12.54 -31.02
N ARG A 600 6.67 11.62 -31.50
CA ARG A 600 7.25 11.72 -32.85
C ARG A 600 6.20 11.56 -33.96
N GLN A 601 5.15 10.76 -33.74
CA GLN A 601 4.05 10.63 -34.69
C GLN A 601 3.16 11.87 -34.69
N ALA A 602 2.88 12.43 -33.51
CA ALA A 602 2.06 13.64 -33.37
C ALA A 602 2.81 14.92 -33.83
N PHE A 603 4.13 14.98 -33.61
CA PHE A 603 4.99 16.13 -33.90
C PHE A 603 6.21 15.71 -34.74
N PRO A 604 6.01 15.27 -35.99
CA PRO A 604 7.08 14.74 -36.83
C PRO A 604 8.14 15.78 -37.23
N SER A 605 7.78 17.08 -37.16
CA SER A 605 8.67 18.21 -37.42
C SER A 605 9.65 18.50 -36.29
N ASP A 606 9.40 17.99 -35.08
CA ASP A 606 10.16 18.38 -33.90
C ASP A 606 11.39 17.48 -33.72
N PRO A 607 12.59 18.04 -33.44
CA PRO A 607 13.77 17.26 -33.15
C PRO A 607 13.57 16.29 -31.98
N VAL A 608 14.06 15.05 -32.12
CA VAL A 608 13.94 14.01 -31.09
C VAL A 608 14.47 14.45 -29.73
N GLN A 609 15.54 15.25 -29.70
CA GLN A 609 16.10 15.79 -28.47
C GLN A 609 15.15 16.76 -27.77
N GLN A 610 14.41 17.57 -28.53
CA GLN A 610 13.41 18.49 -27.99
C GLN A 610 12.23 17.72 -27.41
N ILE A 611 11.75 16.68 -28.09
CA ILE A 611 10.70 15.79 -27.58
C ILE A 611 11.16 15.09 -26.30
N ARG A 612 12.39 14.59 -26.25
CA ARG A 612 12.96 13.97 -25.04
C ARG A 612 13.06 14.96 -23.89
N SER A 613 13.48 16.19 -24.16
CA SER A 613 13.55 17.25 -23.14
C SER A 613 12.16 17.60 -22.63
N HIS A 614 11.15 17.63 -23.51
CA HIS A 614 9.76 17.84 -23.13
C HIS A 614 9.24 16.68 -22.27
N LEU A 615 9.37 15.44 -22.71
CA LEU A 615 9.00 14.27 -21.90
C LEU A 615 9.72 14.26 -20.54
N GLY A 616 11.00 14.64 -20.53
CA GLY A 616 11.79 14.78 -19.30
C GLY A 616 11.26 15.83 -18.35
N SER A 617 10.74 16.97 -18.85
CA SER A 617 10.10 17.99 -17.99
C SER A 617 8.80 17.51 -17.36
N PHE A 618 8.18 16.45 -17.91
CA PHE A 618 7.03 15.75 -17.34
C PHE A 618 7.44 14.54 -16.46
N GLY A 619 8.74 14.36 -16.18
CA GLY A 619 9.27 13.25 -15.38
C GLY A 619 9.42 11.93 -16.13
N ILE A 620 9.16 11.90 -17.44
CA ILE A 620 9.30 10.72 -18.31
C ILE A 620 10.73 10.71 -18.86
N THR A 621 11.66 10.08 -18.14
CA THR A 621 13.10 10.09 -18.47
C THR A 621 13.66 8.69 -18.75
N GLY A 622 14.83 8.65 -19.39
CA GLY A 622 15.62 7.44 -19.59
C GLY A 622 14.86 6.31 -20.29
N LYS A 623 14.78 5.15 -19.64
CA LYS A 623 14.11 3.95 -20.18
C LYS A 623 12.59 4.12 -20.29
N LEU A 624 11.97 4.89 -19.40
CA LEU A 624 10.52 5.09 -19.37
C LEU A 624 10.00 5.75 -20.68
N ALA A 625 10.81 6.65 -21.26
CA ALA A 625 10.46 7.32 -22.52
C ALA A 625 10.53 6.40 -23.74
N LEU A 626 11.26 5.29 -23.65
CA LEU A 626 11.53 4.34 -24.75
C LEU A 626 10.74 3.04 -24.62
N GLN A 627 10.15 2.79 -23.47
CA GLN A 627 9.32 1.63 -23.22
C GLN A 627 7.93 1.83 -23.84
N PRO A 628 7.34 0.82 -24.52
CA PRO A 628 5.94 0.87 -24.91
C PRO A 628 5.06 1.21 -23.72
N ILE A 629 4.04 2.05 -23.91
CA ILE A 629 3.13 2.43 -22.83
C ILE A 629 2.43 1.19 -22.23
N SER A 630 2.25 0.13 -23.03
CA SER A 630 1.71 -1.17 -22.63
C SER A 630 2.69 -2.07 -21.86
N SER A 631 3.99 -1.80 -21.91
CA SER A 631 5.01 -2.62 -21.23
C SER A 631 5.07 -2.42 -19.70
N LEU A 632 4.14 -1.63 -19.16
CA LEU A 632 3.86 -1.55 -17.74
C LEU A 632 2.93 -2.71 -17.34
N PHE A 633 3.27 -3.44 -16.27
CA PHE A 633 2.31 -4.33 -15.62
C PHE A 633 1.15 -3.48 -15.08
N VAL A 634 0.04 -3.46 -15.82
CA VAL A 634 -1.15 -2.69 -15.45
C VAL A 634 -2.00 -3.54 -14.50
N ILE A 635 -1.93 -3.20 -13.21
CA ILE A 635 -2.93 -3.63 -12.23
C ILE A 635 -3.99 -2.53 -12.19
N SER A 636 -5.05 -2.69 -12.97
CA SER A 636 -6.15 -1.73 -13.04
C SER A 636 -7.49 -2.43 -12.89
N HIS A 637 -8.42 -1.75 -12.23
CA HIS A 637 -9.83 -2.16 -12.13
C HIS A 637 -10.69 -1.50 -13.21
N ASP A 638 -10.11 -0.60 -14.01
CA ASP A 638 -10.79 0.04 -15.13
C ASP A 638 -10.88 -0.94 -16.31
N GLN A 639 -12.11 -1.41 -16.56
CA GLN A 639 -12.42 -2.33 -17.66
C GLN A 639 -11.90 -1.83 -19.01
N TYR A 640 -12.00 -0.53 -19.29
CA TYR A 640 -11.58 0.04 -20.57
C TYR A 640 -10.07 0.01 -20.71
N MET A 641 -9.35 0.46 -19.66
CA MET A 641 -7.89 0.45 -19.63
C MET A 641 -7.33 -0.98 -19.77
N VAL A 642 -7.88 -1.94 -19.02
CA VAL A 642 -7.42 -3.33 -19.11
C VAL A 642 -7.69 -3.92 -20.50
N SER A 643 -8.86 -3.66 -21.09
CA SER A 643 -9.19 -4.13 -22.43
C SER A 643 -8.39 -3.47 -23.55
N ALA A 644 -7.91 -2.24 -23.33
CA ALA A 644 -7.15 -1.48 -24.31
C ALA A 644 -5.64 -1.76 -24.26
N VAL A 645 -5.10 -2.07 -23.07
CA VAL A 645 -3.65 -2.19 -22.82
C VAL A 645 -3.17 -3.64 -22.79
N CYS A 646 -3.97 -4.57 -22.28
CA CYS A 646 -3.50 -5.92 -21.97
C CYS A 646 -3.73 -6.89 -23.14
N ASP A 647 -2.64 -7.44 -23.70
CA ASP A 647 -2.70 -8.52 -24.70
C ASP A 647 -2.96 -9.90 -24.04
N GLU A 648 -2.68 -10.04 -22.75
CA GLU A 648 -2.88 -11.24 -21.94
C GLU A 648 -3.41 -10.86 -20.56
N LEU A 649 -4.47 -11.52 -20.10
CA LEU A 649 -5.01 -11.33 -18.75
C LEU A 649 -4.38 -12.38 -17.83
N LEU A 650 -3.72 -11.93 -16.76
CA LEU A 650 -3.20 -12.83 -15.73
C LEU A 650 -4.17 -12.83 -14.55
N SER A 651 -4.74 -13.98 -14.24
CA SER A 651 -5.62 -14.19 -13.10
C SER A 651 -4.82 -14.79 -11.95
N LEU A 652 -4.85 -14.13 -10.80
CA LEU A 652 -4.26 -14.63 -9.56
C LEU A 652 -5.38 -15.21 -8.69
N GLU A 653 -5.46 -16.54 -8.64
CA GLU A 653 -6.48 -17.27 -7.88
C GLU A 653 -5.79 -18.28 -6.95
N ASP A 654 -6.20 -18.31 -5.68
CA ASP A 654 -5.68 -19.24 -4.66
C ASP A 654 -4.13 -19.30 -4.59
N GLY A 655 -3.48 -18.15 -4.82
CA GLY A 655 -2.03 -18.01 -4.83
C GLY A 655 -1.34 -18.47 -6.12
N ASN A 656 -2.08 -18.93 -7.13
CA ASN A 656 -1.56 -19.34 -8.42
C ASN A 656 -1.84 -18.30 -9.50
N LEU A 657 -0.81 -17.89 -10.23
CA LEU A 657 -0.92 -17.01 -11.38
C LEU A 657 -1.20 -17.87 -12.62
N THR A 658 -2.35 -17.67 -13.25
CA THR A 658 -2.75 -18.39 -14.45
C THR A 658 -3.06 -17.40 -15.57
N SER A 659 -2.63 -17.71 -16.79
CA SER A 659 -3.02 -16.93 -17.95
C SER A 659 -4.47 -17.24 -18.32
N PHE A 660 -5.26 -16.19 -18.46
CA PHE A 660 -6.62 -16.24 -18.96
C PHE A 660 -6.63 -15.81 -20.42
N HIS A 661 -6.96 -16.75 -21.31
CA HIS A 661 -7.11 -16.48 -22.73
C HIS A 661 -8.54 -16.02 -23.03
N GLY A 662 -8.69 -14.71 -23.24
CA GLY A 662 -9.95 -14.05 -23.58
C GLY A 662 -9.88 -12.55 -23.27
N ASP A 663 -10.89 -11.79 -23.68
CA ASP A 663 -10.96 -10.37 -23.33
C ASP A 663 -11.52 -10.17 -21.91
N PHE A 664 -11.57 -8.92 -21.44
CA PHE A 664 -12.09 -8.61 -20.11
C PHE A 664 -13.58 -9.01 -19.92
N ASN A 665 -14.37 -9.01 -20.99
CA ASN A 665 -15.77 -9.45 -20.94
C ASN A 665 -15.89 -10.97 -20.80
N ASP A 666 -15.02 -11.72 -21.49
CA ASP A 666 -14.91 -13.17 -21.35
C ASP A 666 -14.47 -13.55 -19.95
N TYR A 667 -13.51 -12.82 -19.38
CA TYR A 667 -13.09 -13.01 -17.99
C TYR A 667 -14.23 -12.71 -17.00
N LYS A 668 -14.99 -11.63 -17.21
CA LYS A 668 -16.17 -11.29 -16.40
C LYS A 668 -17.27 -12.36 -16.49
N ARG A 669 -17.47 -12.97 -17.66
CA ARG A 669 -18.38 -14.11 -17.85
C ARG A 669 -17.87 -15.36 -17.14
N TYR A 670 -16.57 -15.64 -17.23
CA TYR A 670 -15.90 -16.74 -16.54
C TYR A 670 -16.11 -16.65 -15.02
N ILE A 671 -15.83 -15.49 -14.42
CA ILE A 671 -16.04 -15.25 -12.97
C ILE A 671 -17.53 -15.41 -12.57
N ARG A 672 -18.46 -14.86 -13.37
CA ARG A 672 -19.91 -14.99 -13.10
C ARG A 672 -20.43 -16.43 -13.17
N ASN A 673 -19.91 -17.23 -14.10
CA ASN A 673 -20.31 -18.64 -14.25
C ASN A 673 -19.69 -19.53 -13.17
N LYS A 674 -18.51 -19.17 -12.67
CA LYS A 674 -17.80 -19.87 -11.60
C LYS A 674 -18.48 -19.69 -10.24
N GLY A 675 -19.07 -18.53 -9.96
CA GLY A 675 -19.86 -18.28 -8.74
C GLY A 675 -21.24 -18.95 -8.69
N ARG A 676 -21.64 -19.70 -9.73
CA ARG A 676 -22.88 -20.51 -9.77
C ARG A 676 -22.66 -22.01 -9.56
N ARG A 677 -21.40 -22.45 -9.41
CA ARG A 677 -21.05 -23.86 -9.16
C ARG A 677 -20.70 -24.11 -7.72
#